data_AF-A0A961ATH3-F1
#
_entry.id   AF-A0A961ATH3-F1
#
_cell.length_a   1.000
_cell.length_b   1.000
_cell.length_c   1.000
_cell.angle_alpha   90.00
_cell.angle_beta   90.00
_cell.angle_gamma   90.00
#
_symmetry.space_group_name_H-M   'P 1'
#
loop_
_entity.id
_entity.type
_entity.pdbx_description
1 polymer ?
#
loop_
_entity_poly.entity_id
_entity_poly.type
_entity_poly.pdbx_seq_one_letter_code
_entity_poly.pdbx_strand_id
1 'polypeptide(L)'
;MQFRPLLIIVLVVFSGFRSVDAEDDALFVAKPFTDSETFTGGIEGPACDREGNLYAVSFQDKGNIGVVTPDGAASLFVTLPEGSTGNGIRFDREGIMYVADYTGHKILRIDPATKAISVLAHEPKMNQPNDLAIGPDGTLYASDPNWKDGTGQLWRIDPDGTVTQLAESLGTTNGIEVSPDGKILYVNESVQRKIWAFTLTEEKTITDKWLVKEFADHGFDGMRCDIDGNLYVSRHGAGKVLKMTPKGEVLREIDVLGSMPSNLCFGGSDGRTVYVTEVEKTRVVTFRVDRPGLSWQRWQESKGGSATSVTEKAKKGEVRDLFLVAGQSNAVGFDADPAELSADPNDAKVRFWYRAGDPPPDEHDVTSGDRWISLQPQPKGTPKPKEDGVPRQYGNFSHAAGGFGPEIAFARTLLAKQPQRKIAIVKAAFSGTGIGQDWDPDDPGEAGSCYRALLEEVKDATAAAKAEGTVLRLRALLWVQGESDAKPGEVDLYDERLAKMIASLREDLGTTDMAALVAVNTQFGLGKNPHMPAIVEAQKAVAKADPRTVYVDTAAAPIINAAHYSTEGTLDVGRWFAEAWMKLEGAGAKPTAAAASKAKGKPVPPAPIKIPADMTVHRGIDYAIFGERKVAMDVFVPAGDGPFPGVLLVHGGGWTGGKREAFEPFAVELAKRGYVVGNVDYRLATEAKFPGAVLDCKAAVRWLRAHAKDYRLDPERIGGVGGSAGGHLTGMVATTGHDPSKFEETGNSPGQSAALQAAVLMGAGVDQVTRVKEAKNQRIENCVIFFGAEFSENPDIYAQGSPITHVSKETPPLLFLDGEFDMPGERYVEMRKKLDTLGVPNEFVMIPGAKHGQWGREPWLTPFVDTVDAFFQKHLK
;
A
#
# COMPACT_ATOMS: atom_id res chain seq x y z
N MET A 1 31.16 -42.79 48.95
CA MET A 1 30.99 -41.74 49.98
C MET A 1 31.08 -40.38 49.28
N GLN A 2 29.95 -39.72 49.08
CA GLN A 2 29.87 -38.31 48.68
C GLN A 2 28.77 -37.69 49.55
N PHE A 3 29.12 -36.67 50.32
CA PHE A 3 28.19 -35.93 51.18
C PHE A 3 27.84 -34.59 50.51
N ARG A 4 26.53 -34.34 50.39
CA ARG A 4 25.89 -33.04 50.11
C ARG A 4 25.92 -32.15 51.37
N PRO A 5 25.82 -30.82 51.21
CA PRO A 5 24.64 -30.10 51.72
C PRO A 5 24.13 -29.06 50.69
N LEU A 6 22.83 -29.05 50.35
CA LEU A 6 21.70 -28.41 51.04
C LEU A 6 21.79 -26.86 51.02
N LEU A 7 21.11 -26.22 50.07
CA LEU A 7 20.79 -24.80 50.11
C LEU A 7 19.26 -24.62 50.10
N ILE A 8 18.84 -23.72 50.97
CA ILE A 8 17.51 -23.49 51.54
C ILE A 8 16.53 -22.96 50.48
N ILE A 9 15.35 -23.58 50.43
CA ILE A 9 14.15 -23.05 49.76
C ILE A 9 13.48 -22.09 50.75
N VAL A 10 13.41 -20.81 50.40
CA VAL A 10 12.50 -19.85 51.04
C VAL A 10 11.31 -19.67 50.11
N LEU A 11 10.21 -20.34 50.44
CA LEU A 11 8.88 -20.04 49.92
C LEU A 11 8.37 -18.79 50.65
N VAL A 12 8.18 -17.68 49.93
CA VAL A 12 7.30 -16.60 50.36
C VAL A 12 6.07 -16.65 49.47
N VAL A 13 4.97 -17.15 50.04
CA VAL A 13 3.62 -16.96 49.51
C VAL A 13 3.11 -15.65 50.10
N PHE A 14 2.91 -14.64 49.27
CA PHE A 14 2.00 -13.54 49.58
C PHE A 14 0.97 -13.38 48.46
N SER A 15 -0.27 -13.60 48.88
CA SER A 15 -1.56 -13.22 48.33
C SER A 15 -1.58 -11.97 47.42
N GLY A 16 -2.21 -12.15 46.25
CA GLY A 16 -3.20 -11.24 45.67
C GLY A 16 -2.91 -9.74 45.63
N PHE A 17 -2.51 -9.27 44.43
CA PHE A 17 -3.00 -8.00 43.90
C PHE A 17 -3.51 -8.22 42.48
N ARG A 18 -4.81 -7.98 42.29
CA ARG A 18 -5.43 -7.60 41.01
C ARG A 18 -5.06 -6.15 40.70
N SER A 19 -4.80 -5.88 39.41
CA SER A 19 -4.82 -4.63 38.57
C SER A 19 -4.50 -3.26 39.22
N VAL A 20 -3.82 -2.33 38.54
CA VAL A 20 -4.29 -1.47 37.42
C VAL A 20 -3.04 -0.83 36.72
N ASP A 21 -2.90 -0.58 35.42
CA ASP A 21 -3.51 -0.98 34.13
C ASP A 21 -2.60 -0.40 33.01
N ALA A 22 -2.26 -1.17 31.98
CA ALA A 22 -2.45 -0.60 30.64
C ALA A 22 -3.96 -0.41 30.57
N GLU A 23 -4.50 0.74 30.21
CA GLU A 23 -5.95 0.76 29.95
C GLU A 23 -6.21 -0.26 28.83
N ASP A 24 -6.60 -1.47 29.23
CA ASP A 24 -7.72 -2.19 28.62
C ASP A 24 -8.74 -1.08 28.39
N ASP A 25 -8.83 -0.53 27.17
CA ASP A 25 -9.84 0.50 26.89
C ASP A 25 -11.17 -0.09 27.36
N ALA A 26 -11.66 0.41 28.49
CA ALA A 26 -12.74 -0.23 29.20
C ALA A 26 -13.94 -0.26 28.25
N LEU A 27 -14.47 -1.45 28.01
CA LEU A 27 -15.60 -1.58 27.09
C LEU A 27 -16.74 -0.69 27.58
N PHE A 28 -17.32 0.04 26.65
CA PHE A 28 -18.47 0.92 26.87
C PHE A 28 -18.17 2.13 27.76
N VAL A 29 -16.91 2.58 27.79
CA VAL A 29 -16.53 3.84 28.43
C VAL A 29 -16.18 4.87 27.36
N ALA A 30 -16.94 5.96 27.33
CA ALA A 30 -16.79 7.02 26.35
C ALA A 30 -15.68 8.00 26.71
N LYS A 31 -14.91 8.41 25.69
CA LYS A 31 -13.91 9.47 25.74
C LYS A 31 -14.05 10.41 24.53
N PRO A 32 -13.71 11.71 24.65
CA PRO A 32 -13.65 12.59 23.49
C PRO A 32 -12.69 12.02 22.44
N PHE A 33 -13.08 12.08 21.16
CA PHE A 33 -12.25 11.66 20.04
C PHE A 33 -11.71 12.86 19.26
N THR A 34 -12.54 13.88 19.05
CA THR A 34 -12.12 15.19 18.53
C THR A 34 -12.29 16.25 19.60
N ASP A 35 -11.61 17.39 19.40
CA ASP A 35 -11.82 18.58 20.20
C ASP A 35 -13.26 19.10 20.04
N SER A 36 -13.74 19.82 21.06
CA SER A 36 -15.00 20.57 20.96
C SER A 36 -14.91 21.59 19.81
N GLU A 37 -16.05 21.92 19.20
CA GLU A 37 -16.11 22.93 18.11
C GLU A 37 -15.39 22.51 16.81
N THR A 38 -14.96 21.25 16.69
CA THR A 38 -14.42 20.69 15.44
C THR A 38 -15.46 20.72 14.32
N PHE A 39 -16.73 20.44 14.67
CA PHE A 39 -17.86 20.48 13.76
C PHE A 39 -18.82 21.60 14.17
N THR A 40 -19.82 21.90 13.33
CA THR A 40 -20.92 22.80 13.71
C THR A 40 -22.03 22.02 14.42
N GLY A 41 -23.09 22.72 14.85
CA GLY A 41 -24.27 22.11 15.48
C GLY A 41 -25.03 21.12 14.59
N GLY A 42 -24.72 21.06 13.29
CA GLY A 42 -25.29 20.06 12.36
C GLY A 42 -24.49 18.76 12.27
N ILE A 43 -23.58 18.47 13.22
CA ILE A 43 -22.75 17.26 13.19
C ILE A 43 -23.63 15.99 13.21
N GLU A 44 -23.45 15.16 12.19
CA GLU A 44 -24.30 14.00 11.92
C GLU A 44 -23.56 12.95 11.09
N GLY A 45 -24.22 11.82 10.86
CA GLY A 45 -23.84 10.79 9.90
C GLY A 45 -22.39 10.34 9.96
N PRO A 46 -21.85 9.96 11.14
CA PRO A 46 -20.53 9.38 11.18
C PRO A 46 -20.48 8.09 10.34
N ALA A 47 -19.41 7.89 9.59
CA ALA A 47 -19.15 6.67 8.84
C ALA A 47 -17.65 6.41 8.78
N CYS A 48 -17.22 5.16 8.94
CA CYS A 48 -15.81 4.79 8.78
C CYS A 48 -15.56 4.07 7.46
N ASP A 49 -14.48 4.47 6.81
CA ASP A 49 -13.95 3.74 5.65
C ASP A 49 -13.18 2.47 6.10
N ARG A 50 -12.57 1.79 5.12
CA ARG A 50 -11.77 0.58 5.35
C ARG A 50 -10.47 0.81 6.12
N GLU A 51 -9.91 2.01 6.03
CA GLU A 51 -8.65 2.38 6.67
C GLU A 51 -8.88 2.81 8.12
N GLY A 52 -10.14 3.05 8.49
CA GLY A 52 -10.56 3.48 9.82
C GLY A 52 -10.67 4.99 9.95
N ASN A 53 -10.58 5.73 8.84
CA ASN A 53 -10.86 7.17 8.84
C ASN A 53 -12.36 7.37 9.07
N LEU A 54 -12.69 8.29 9.96
CA LEU A 54 -14.06 8.67 10.27
C LEU A 54 -14.47 9.87 9.41
N TYR A 55 -15.62 9.80 8.79
CA TYR A 55 -16.25 10.89 8.05
C TYR A 55 -17.51 11.33 8.77
N ALA A 56 -17.75 12.64 8.83
CA ALA A 56 -18.98 13.19 9.39
C ALA A 56 -19.32 14.52 8.69
N VAL A 57 -20.60 14.83 8.59
CA VAL A 57 -21.08 16.06 7.96
C VAL A 57 -20.89 17.26 8.88
N SER A 58 -21.07 18.47 8.34
CA SER A 58 -21.04 19.74 9.05
C SER A 58 -19.67 20.10 9.65
N PHE A 59 -18.58 19.75 8.96
CA PHE A 59 -17.20 20.08 9.39
C PHE A 59 -16.89 21.56 9.15
N GLN A 60 -16.81 22.33 10.25
CA GLN A 60 -16.64 23.80 10.28
C GLN A 60 -17.73 24.63 9.57
N ASP A 61 -18.38 24.09 8.54
CA ASP A 61 -19.51 24.64 7.81
C ASP A 61 -20.53 23.52 7.50
N LYS A 62 -21.82 23.85 7.44
CA LYS A 62 -22.92 22.91 7.19
C LYS A 62 -22.86 22.20 5.83
N GLY A 63 -22.20 22.79 4.84
CA GLY A 63 -22.04 22.20 3.50
C GLY A 63 -20.85 21.24 3.41
N ASN A 64 -20.05 21.11 4.45
CA ASN A 64 -18.80 20.34 4.41
C ASN A 64 -18.95 18.95 5.01
N ILE A 65 -18.24 17.99 4.43
CA ILE A 65 -17.92 16.71 5.06
C ILE A 65 -16.48 16.78 5.53
N GLY A 66 -16.25 16.46 6.81
CA GLY A 66 -14.92 16.31 7.38
C GLY A 66 -14.46 14.87 7.35
N VAL A 67 -13.14 14.69 7.37
CA VAL A 67 -12.48 13.41 7.64
C VAL A 67 -11.63 13.56 8.90
N VAL A 68 -11.69 12.56 9.77
CA VAL A 68 -10.91 12.45 11.00
C VAL A 68 -10.12 11.16 10.94
N THR A 69 -8.80 11.25 10.95
CA THR A 69 -7.91 10.09 10.95
C THR A 69 -8.01 9.31 12.27
N PRO A 70 -7.57 8.04 12.34
CA PRO A 70 -7.69 7.22 13.56
C PRO A 70 -7.03 7.81 14.82
N ASP A 71 -6.07 8.71 14.66
CA ASP A 71 -5.39 9.44 15.74
C ASP A 71 -6.13 10.73 16.17
N GLY A 72 -7.27 11.04 15.54
CA GLY A 72 -8.15 12.16 15.91
C GLY A 72 -7.92 13.44 15.12
N ALA A 73 -7.02 13.47 14.13
CA ALA A 73 -6.77 14.68 13.34
C ALA A 73 -7.90 14.94 12.32
N ALA A 74 -8.61 16.05 12.46
CA ALA A 74 -9.74 16.41 11.63
C ALA A 74 -9.35 17.39 10.50
N SER A 75 -9.88 17.17 9.29
CA SER A 75 -9.67 18.04 8.13
C SER A 75 -10.88 18.04 7.19
N LEU A 76 -10.95 19.01 6.28
CA LEU A 76 -12.00 19.07 5.26
C LEU A 76 -11.80 17.94 4.24
N PHE A 77 -12.82 17.11 4.06
CA PHE A 77 -12.82 16.09 3.01
C PHE A 77 -13.36 16.66 1.70
N VAL A 78 -14.61 17.12 1.69
CA VAL A 78 -15.28 17.69 0.50
C VAL A 78 -16.35 18.70 0.90
N THR A 79 -16.59 19.69 0.06
CA THR A 79 -17.74 20.61 0.17
C THR A 79 -18.83 20.17 -0.79
N LEU A 80 -20.04 19.98 -0.28
CA LEU A 80 -21.22 19.58 -1.05
C LEU A 80 -21.71 20.74 -1.96
N PRO A 81 -22.47 20.43 -3.03
CA PRO A 81 -23.00 21.46 -3.91
C PRO A 81 -23.83 22.50 -3.16
N GLU A 82 -23.82 23.75 -3.64
CA GLU A 82 -24.57 24.84 -3.02
C GLU A 82 -26.05 24.47 -2.79
N GLY A 83 -26.55 24.72 -1.58
CA GLY A 83 -27.91 24.37 -1.16
C GLY A 83 -28.09 22.94 -0.64
N SER A 84 -27.07 22.08 -0.74
CA SER A 84 -27.07 20.73 -0.15
C SER A 84 -26.71 20.79 1.33
N THR A 85 -27.33 19.92 2.12
CA THR A 85 -27.00 19.70 3.53
C THR A 85 -26.94 18.20 3.76
N GLY A 86 -25.72 17.65 3.80
CA GLY A 86 -25.53 16.24 4.12
C GLY A 86 -26.01 15.94 5.54
N ASN A 87 -26.58 14.76 5.75
CA ASN A 87 -27.00 14.29 7.07
C ASN A 87 -26.40 12.90 7.36
N GLY A 88 -27.00 11.81 6.88
CA GLY A 88 -26.45 10.45 7.04
C GLY A 88 -25.41 10.08 5.97
N ILE A 89 -24.31 9.44 6.37
CA ILE A 89 -23.27 8.91 5.47
C ILE A 89 -23.20 7.37 5.58
N ARG A 90 -23.00 6.69 4.44
CA ARG A 90 -22.64 5.26 4.39
C ARG A 90 -21.60 4.98 3.33
N PHE A 91 -20.84 3.92 3.53
CA PHE A 91 -19.98 3.35 2.49
C PHE A 91 -20.53 1.99 2.07
N ASP A 92 -20.52 1.70 0.77
CA ASP A 92 -20.83 0.36 0.24
C ASP A 92 -19.68 -0.63 0.45
N ARG A 93 -19.69 -1.76 -0.26
CA ARG A 93 -18.63 -2.78 -0.15
C ARG A 93 -17.46 -2.48 -1.07
N GLU A 94 -17.51 -1.47 -1.90
CA GLU A 94 -16.51 -1.15 -2.90
C GLU A 94 -15.65 0.02 -2.42
N GLY A 95 -16.18 0.87 -1.54
CA GLY A 95 -15.49 2.09 -1.10
C GLY A 95 -16.30 3.34 -1.36
N ILE A 96 -17.44 3.27 -2.05
CA ILE A 96 -18.18 4.45 -2.48
C ILE A 96 -18.99 5.01 -1.33
N MET A 97 -18.92 6.33 -1.17
CA MET A 97 -19.67 7.06 -0.16
C MET A 97 -21.05 7.46 -0.69
N TYR A 98 -22.08 7.25 0.12
CA TYR A 98 -23.44 7.71 -0.09
C TYR A 98 -23.84 8.67 1.01
N VAL A 99 -24.49 9.78 0.63
CA VAL A 99 -24.89 10.83 1.55
C VAL A 99 -26.37 11.15 1.36
N ALA A 100 -27.14 11.13 2.45
CA ALA A 100 -28.49 11.67 2.46
C ALA A 100 -28.43 13.20 2.46
N ASP A 101 -28.90 13.83 1.39
CA ASP A 101 -28.96 15.28 1.26
C ASP A 101 -30.34 15.76 1.71
N TYR A 102 -30.34 16.25 2.95
CA TYR A 102 -31.51 16.60 3.73
C TYR A 102 -32.28 17.78 3.15
N THR A 103 -31.58 18.81 2.68
CA THR A 103 -32.22 19.98 2.06
C THR A 103 -32.37 19.85 0.55
N GLY A 104 -31.52 19.05 -0.10
CA GLY A 104 -31.61 18.83 -1.54
C GLY A 104 -32.67 17.81 -1.96
N HIS A 105 -33.21 17.02 -1.03
CA HIS A 105 -34.15 15.91 -1.29
C HIS A 105 -33.54 14.81 -2.17
N LYS A 106 -32.27 14.45 -1.93
CA LYS A 106 -31.50 13.54 -2.81
C LYS A 106 -30.68 12.55 -1.99
N ILE A 107 -30.26 11.49 -2.66
CA ILE A 107 -29.13 10.67 -2.25
C ILE A 107 -27.96 11.00 -3.18
N LEU A 108 -26.86 11.48 -2.61
CA LEU A 108 -25.62 11.76 -3.32
C LEU A 108 -24.72 10.52 -3.29
N ARG A 109 -23.97 10.33 -4.38
CA ARG A 109 -22.87 9.37 -4.50
C ARG A 109 -21.58 10.17 -4.62
N ILE A 110 -20.60 9.82 -3.79
CA ILE A 110 -19.28 10.47 -3.77
C ILE A 110 -18.22 9.39 -3.93
N ASP A 111 -17.37 9.54 -4.93
CA ASP A 111 -16.16 8.73 -5.07
C ASP A 111 -15.08 9.29 -4.13
N PRO A 112 -14.59 8.53 -3.12
CA PRO A 112 -13.66 9.11 -2.17
C PRO A 112 -12.27 9.39 -2.71
N ALA A 113 -11.85 8.72 -3.77
CA ALA A 113 -10.53 8.94 -4.37
C ALA A 113 -10.50 10.26 -5.16
N THR A 114 -11.53 10.49 -5.97
CA THR A 114 -11.61 11.68 -6.83
C THR A 114 -12.37 12.84 -6.19
N LYS A 115 -13.13 12.57 -5.12
CA LYS A 115 -14.11 13.47 -4.49
C LYS A 115 -15.23 13.93 -5.42
N ALA A 116 -15.41 13.24 -6.55
CA ALA A 116 -16.47 13.54 -7.51
C ALA A 116 -17.84 13.25 -6.89
N ILE A 117 -18.74 14.24 -6.97
CA ILE A 117 -20.11 14.15 -6.44
C ILE A 117 -21.09 14.00 -7.61
N SER A 118 -21.93 12.98 -7.54
CA SER A 118 -23.08 12.81 -8.43
C SER A 118 -24.37 12.55 -7.65
N VAL A 119 -25.51 12.81 -8.29
CA VAL A 119 -26.82 12.45 -7.72
C VAL A 119 -27.09 10.99 -8.09
N LEU A 120 -27.20 10.11 -7.10
CA LEU A 120 -27.65 8.74 -7.32
C LEU A 120 -29.16 8.71 -7.53
N ALA A 121 -29.89 9.40 -6.64
CA ALA A 121 -31.33 9.36 -6.62
C ALA A 121 -31.92 10.70 -6.19
N HIS A 122 -33.05 11.03 -6.79
CA HIS A 122 -33.90 12.16 -6.43
C HIS A 122 -35.35 11.78 -6.70
N GLU A 123 -36.22 12.01 -5.71
CA GLU A 123 -37.65 11.81 -5.85
C GLU A 123 -38.37 13.02 -5.23
N PRO A 124 -39.17 13.78 -6.01
CA PRO A 124 -39.85 14.98 -5.52
C PRO A 124 -40.76 14.79 -4.30
N LYS A 125 -41.22 13.56 -4.04
CA LYS A 125 -42.02 13.23 -2.86
C LYS A 125 -41.20 13.10 -1.57
N MET A 126 -39.87 13.04 -1.64
CA MET A 126 -39.02 12.98 -0.46
C MET A 126 -39.19 14.22 0.41
N ASN A 127 -39.36 14.03 1.72
CA ASN A 127 -39.50 15.12 2.67
C ASN A 127 -38.14 15.79 2.90
N GLN A 128 -37.22 15.11 3.58
CA GLN A 128 -35.85 15.48 3.94
C GLN A 128 -35.06 14.20 4.26
N PRO A 129 -34.49 13.47 3.26
CA PRO A 129 -33.75 12.23 3.51
C PRO A 129 -32.71 12.42 4.61
N ASN A 130 -32.74 11.56 5.64
CA ASN A 130 -32.06 11.83 6.91
C ASN A 130 -30.94 10.84 7.23
N ASP A 131 -31.21 9.54 7.29
CA ASP A 131 -30.19 8.51 7.51
C ASP A 131 -30.29 7.38 6.47
N LEU A 132 -29.21 6.63 6.32
CA LEU A 132 -29.07 5.56 5.33
C LEU A 132 -28.72 4.22 5.99
N ALA A 133 -29.26 3.14 5.43
CA ALA A 133 -28.82 1.77 5.67
C ALA A 133 -28.53 1.09 4.34
N ILE A 134 -27.62 0.11 4.35
CA ILE A 134 -27.29 -0.69 3.15
C ILE A 134 -27.67 -2.14 3.42
N GLY A 135 -28.32 -2.80 2.47
CA GLY A 135 -28.56 -4.24 2.47
C GLY A 135 -27.28 -5.04 2.15
N PRO A 136 -27.25 -6.37 2.40
CA PRO A 136 -26.12 -7.23 2.01
C PRO A 136 -25.82 -7.24 0.50
N ASP A 137 -26.79 -6.84 -0.32
CA ASP A 137 -26.75 -6.82 -1.78
C ASP A 137 -26.48 -5.42 -2.37
N GLY A 138 -26.18 -4.43 -1.52
CA GLY A 138 -25.90 -3.06 -1.92
C GLY A 138 -27.14 -2.16 -2.10
N THR A 139 -28.36 -2.67 -1.93
CA THR A 139 -29.56 -1.82 -1.96
C THR A 139 -29.56 -0.86 -0.77
N LEU A 140 -29.85 0.41 -1.01
CA LEU A 140 -29.93 1.44 0.02
C LEU A 140 -31.37 1.57 0.53
N TYR A 141 -31.48 1.88 1.81
CA TYR A 141 -32.73 2.27 2.46
C TYR A 141 -32.54 3.62 3.13
N ALA A 142 -33.48 4.54 2.93
CA ALA A 142 -33.42 5.87 3.52
C ALA A 142 -34.63 6.13 4.41
N SER A 143 -34.36 6.71 5.58
CA SER A 143 -35.39 7.37 6.38
C SER A 143 -35.61 8.79 5.90
N ASP A 144 -36.83 9.28 6.06
CA ASP A 144 -37.24 10.53 5.46
C ASP A 144 -38.30 11.25 6.31
N PRO A 145 -37.86 11.93 7.40
CA PRO A 145 -38.73 12.62 8.33
C PRO A 145 -39.41 13.83 7.70
N ASN A 146 -40.63 14.09 8.17
CA ASN A 146 -41.29 15.38 8.11
C ASN A 146 -41.43 15.91 9.54
N TRP A 147 -40.45 16.70 9.97
CA TRP A 147 -40.40 17.27 11.32
C TRP A 147 -41.57 18.20 11.63
N LYS A 148 -42.06 18.93 10.62
CA LYS A 148 -43.14 19.90 10.80
C LYS A 148 -44.44 19.21 11.24
N ASP A 149 -44.75 18.10 10.60
CA ASP A 149 -46.02 17.38 10.85
C ASP A 149 -45.84 16.19 11.82
N GLY A 150 -44.62 15.93 12.27
CA GLY A 150 -44.33 14.81 13.18
C GLY A 150 -44.50 13.44 12.53
N THR A 151 -44.36 13.36 11.22
CA THR A 151 -44.54 12.15 10.40
C THR A 151 -43.25 11.81 9.66
N GLY A 152 -43.25 10.72 8.89
CA GLY A 152 -42.09 10.30 8.12
C GLY A 152 -42.40 9.15 7.20
N GLN A 153 -41.44 8.87 6.32
CA GLN A 153 -41.53 7.84 5.31
C GLN A 153 -40.22 7.06 5.19
N LEU A 154 -40.27 5.97 4.42
CA LEU A 154 -39.15 5.11 4.10
C LEU A 154 -39.02 4.92 2.59
N TRP A 155 -37.79 4.87 2.12
CA TRP A 155 -37.45 4.68 0.72
C TRP A 155 -36.50 3.52 0.54
N ARG A 156 -36.64 2.79 -0.57
CA ARG A 156 -35.62 1.93 -1.16
C ARG A 156 -34.99 2.66 -2.32
N ILE A 157 -33.67 2.62 -2.42
CA ILE A 157 -32.91 3.12 -3.55
C ILE A 157 -32.05 1.97 -4.07
N ASP A 158 -32.31 1.52 -5.29
CA ASP A 158 -31.55 0.45 -5.93
C ASP A 158 -30.20 0.97 -6.46
N PRO A 159 -29.19 0.09 -6.67
CA PRO A 159 -27.85 0.53 -7.11
C PRO A 159 -27.82 1.32 -8.42
N ASP A 160 -28.84 1.17 -9.27
CA ASP A 160 -29.00 1.92 -10.52
C ASP A 160 -29.65 3.30 -10.33
N GLY A 161 -30.02 3.67 -9.10
CA GLY A 161 -30.70 4.92 -8.75
C GLY A 161 -32.22 4.84 -8.73
N THR A 162 -32.83 3.68 -9.02
CA THR A 162 -34.29 3.52 -8.97
C THR A 162 -34.81 3.72 -7.55
N VAL A 163 -35.81 4.60 -7.39
CA VAL A 163 -36.40 4.95 -6.09
C VAL A 163 -37.78 4.31 -5.93
N THR A 164 -38.02 3.65 -4.80
CA THR A 164 -39.32 3.06 -4.45
C THR A 164 -39.73 3.48 -3.04
N GLN A 165 -40.94 4.01 -2.89
CA GLN A 165 -41.49 4.35 -1.57
C GLN A 165 -41.95 3.07 -0.85
N LEU A 166 -41.46 2.86 0.37
CA LEU A 166 -41.77 1.67 1.17
C LEU A 166 -42.91 1.90 2.17
N ALA A 167 -42.97 3.09 2.78
CA ALA A 167 -44.04 3.49 3.70
C ALA A 167 -44.20 5.01 3.72
N GLU A 168 -45.44 5.51 3.85
CA GLU A 168 -45.76 6.95 3.82
C GLU A 168 -46.35 7.49 5.15
N SER A 169 -46.71 6.61 6.09
CA SER A 169 -47.48 6.97 7.30
C SER A 169 -46.81 6.51 8.58
N LEU A 170 -45.53 6.83 8.72
CA LEU A 170 -44.78 6.62 9.95
C LEU A 170 -44.74 7.92 10.78
N GLY A 171 -44.30 7.80 12.04
CA GLY A 171 -43.86 8.94 12.84
C GLY A 171 -42.58 9.56 12.26
N THR A 172 -41.95 10.46 13.00
CA THR A 172 -40.74 11.18 12.57
C THR A 172 -39.55 10.23 12.41
N THR A 173 -39.43 9.62 11.23
CA THR A 173 -38.42 8.60 10.92
C THR A 173 -37.01 9.18 10.98
N ASN A 174 -36.09 8.45 11.60
CA ASN A 174 -34.72 8.92 11.75
C ASN A 174 -33.75 7.74 11.57
N GLY A 175 -32.98 7.30 12.57
CA GLY A 175 -32.04 6.21 12.40
C GLY A 175 -32.67 4.96 11.77
N ILE A 176 -31.97 4.39 10.81
CA ILE A 176 -32.40 3.24 10.01
C ILE A 176 -31.26 2.23 9.89
N GLU A 177 -31.56 0.94 9.96
CA GLU A 177 -30.55 -0.13 9.82
C GLU A 177 -31.15 -1.43 9.29
N VAL A 178 -30.35 -2.22 8.57
CA VAL A 178 -30.73 -3.55 8.09
C VAL A 178 -30.06 -4.62 8.96
N SER A 179 -30.78 -5.69 9.31
CA SER A 179 -30.20 -6.82 10.05
C SER A 179 -29.03 -7.47 9.29
N PRO A 180 -28.08 -8.13 9.98
CA PRO A 180 -26.95 -8.80 9.34
C PRO A 180 -27.34 -9.75 8.21
N ASP A 181 -28.45 -10.47 8.35
CA ASP A 181 -28.97 -11.42 7.36
C ASP A 181 -29.81 -10.79 6.24
N GLY A 182 -30.03 -9.47 6.26
CA GLY A 182 -30.79 -8.74 5.25
C GLY A 182 -32.30 -8.90 5.34
N LYS A 183 -32.84 -9.51 6.39
CA LYS A 183 -34.27 -9.88 6.48
C LYS A 183 -35.13 -8.91 7.27
N ILE A 184 -34.53 -7.99 8.03
CA ILE A 184 -35.27 -7.05 8.88
C ILE A 184 -34.77 -5.64 8.62
N LEU A 185 -35.70 -4.72 8.35
CA LEU A 185 -35.44 -3.28 8.32
C LEU A 185 -35.91 -2.67 9.63
N TYR A 186 -35.00 -2.02 10.35
CA TYR A 186 -35.28 -1.27 11.56
C TYR A 186 -35.36 0.22 11.25
N VAL A 187 -36.29 0.92 11.89
CA VAL A 187 -36.36 2.38 11.88
C VAL A 187 -36.82 2.87 13.24
N ASN A 188 -36.26 3.97 13.72
CA ASN A 188 -36.81 4.66 14.87
C ASN A 188 -37.60 5.91 14.47
N GLU A 189 -38.56 6.26 15.33
CA GLU A 189 -39.34 7.49 15.24
C GLU A 189 -38.93 8.40 16.39
N SER A 190 -38.21 9.49 16.10
CA SER A 190 -37.57 10.36 17.11
C SER A 190 -38.58 10.94 18.10
N VAL A 191 -39.68 11.51 17.59
CA VAL A 191 -40.69 12.21 18.41
C VAL A 191 -41.62 11.23 19.12
N GLN A 192 -41.98 10.14 18.43
CA GLN A 192 -42.87 9.11 18.97
C GLN A 192 -42.15 8.18 19.94
N ARG A 193 -40.82 8.16 19.94
CA ARG A 193 -39.95 7.39 20.84
C ARG A 193 -40.22 5.89 20.72
N LYS A 194 -40.38 5.46 19.47
CA LYS A 194 -40.62 4.06 19.08
C LYS A 194 -39.54 3.58 18.13
N ILE A 195 -39.20 2.30 18.25
CA ILE A 195 -38.37 1.57 17.30
C ILE A 195 -39.24 0.50 16.68
N TRP A 196 -39.41 0.59 15.38
CA TRP A 196 -40.17 -0.35 14.56
C TRP A 196 -39.23 -1.26 13.80
N ALA A 197 -39.72 -2.45 13.49
CA ALA A 197 -39.08 -3.35 12.57
C ALA A 197 -40.11 -3.88 11.55
N PHE A 198 -39.60 -4.22 10.38
CA PHE A 198 -40.33 -4.78 9.26
C PHE A 198 -39.58 -5.97 8.72
N THR A 199 -40.32 -6.97 8.23
CA THR A 199 -39.73 -8.03 7.41
C THR A 199 -39.37 -7.43 6.04
N LEU A 200 -38.15 -7.69 5.56
CA LEU A 200 -37.74 -7.43 4.18
C LEU A 200 -38.03 -8.66 3.31
N THR A 201 -38.79 -8.47 2.23
CA THR A 201 -39.10 -9.53 1.27
C THR A 201 -37.94 -9.76 0.29
N GLU A 202 -37.99 -10.83 -0.50
CA GLU A 202 -36.99 -11.08 -1.56
C GLU A 202 -36.99 -9.97 -2.62
N GLU A 203 -38.13 -9.33 -2.86
CA GLU A 203 -38.29 -8.15 -3.72
C GLU A 203 -37.84 -6.85 -3.04
N LYS A 204 -37.23 -6.95 -1.85
CA LYS A 204 -36.68 -5.83 -1.09
C LYS A 204 -37.73 -4.81 -0.66
N THR A 205 -38.98 -5.25 -0.54
CA THR A 205 -40.09 -4.47 0.01
C THR A 205 -40.30 -4.80 1.48
N ILE A 206 -41.20 -4.08 2.17
CA ILE A 206 -41.46 -4.29 3.60
C ILE A 206 -42.83 -4.92 3.88
N THR A 207 -42.87 -5.85 4.82
CA THR A 207 -44.09 -6.44 5.38
C THR A 207 -43.99 -6.54 6.91
N ASP A 208 -45.05 -7.00 7.57
CA ASP A 208 -45.09 -7.34 9.00
C ASP A 208 -44.46 -6.27 9.90
N LYS A 209 -45.13 -5.14 10.11
CA LYS A 209 -44.65 -4.10 11.03
C LYS A 209 -44.85 -4.54 12.49
N TRP A 210 -43.80 -4.56 13.31
CA TRP A 210 -43.93 -4.77 14.77
C TRP A 210 -43.10 -3.77 15.58
N LEU A 211 -43.58 -3.49 16.80
CA LEU A 211 -42.89 -2.63 17.75
C LEU A 211 -41.77 -3.43 18.41
N VAL A 212 -40.53 -2.95 18.29
CA VAL A 212 -39.37 -3.52 18.98
C VAL A 212 -39.27 -2.92 20.37
N LYS A 213 -39.37 -1.59 20.48
CA LYS A 213 -39.22 -0.88 21.75
C LYS A 213 -39.89 0.49 21.74
N GLU A 214 -40.39 0.91 22.89
CA GLU A 214 -40.87 2.27 23.16
C GLU A 214 -40.27 2.77 24.48
N PHE A 215 -40.00 4.07 24.57
CA PHE A 215 -39.54 4.73 25.79
C PHE A 215 -40.46 5.90 26.16
N ALA A 216 -40.63 6.11 27.45
CA ALA A 216 -41.48 7.18 27.98
C ALA A 216 -40.82 8.57 27.96
N ASP A 217 -39.52 8.63 27.69
CA ASP A 217 -38.65 9.79 27.78
C ASP A 217 -37.66 9.81 26.60
N HIS A 218 -37.19 11.02 26.23
CA HIS A 218 -36.16 11.32 25.24
C HIS A 218 -36.29 10.71 23.84
N GLY A 219 -35.74 11.41 22.84
CA GLY A 219 -35.83 10.98 21.46
C GLY A 219 -34.85 9.87 21.10
N PHE A 220 -34.97 9.41 19.86
CA PHE A 220 -33.95 8.62 19.18
C PHE A 220 -33.40 9.40 18.00
N ASP A 221 -32.23 8.98 17.54
CA ASP A 221 -31.58 9.58 16.38
C ASP A 221 -30.89 8.48 15.55
N GLY A 222 -29.61 8.54 15.22
CA GLY A 222 -28.93 7.47 14.48
C GLY A 222 -28.90 6.10 15.18
N MET A 223 -28.87 5.03 14.38
CA MET A 223 -28.71 3.65 14.87
C MET A 223 -27.85 2.76 13.96
N ARG A 224 -27.16 1.76 14.53
CA ARG A 224 -26.34 0.77 13.81
C ARG A 224 -26.44 -0.60 14.46
N CYS A 225 -26.00 -1.66 13.78
CA CYS A 225 -25.96 -3.00 14.37
C CYS A 225 -24.53 -3.59 14.43
N ASP A 226 -24.30 -4.41 15.46
CA ASP A 226 -23.14 -5.30 15.50
C ASP A 226 -23.39 -6.58 14.69
N ILE A 227 -22.35 -7.39 14.53
CA ILE A 227 -22.41 -8.65 13.76
C ILE A 227 -23.38 -9.70 14.31
N ASP A 228 -23.81 -9.58 15.57
CA ASP A 228 -24.81 -10.49 16.16
C ASP A 228 -26.24 -9.94 15.99
N GLY A 229 -26.39 -8.76 15.39
CA GLY A 229 -27.65 -8.06 15.19
C GLY A 229 -28.10 -7.22 16.38
N ASN A 230 -27.27 -7.01 17.41
CA ASN A 230 -27.65 -6.08 18.48
C ASN A 230 -27.65 -4.66 17.92
N LEU A 231 -28.69 -3.90 18.25
CA LEU A 231 -28.87 -2.52 17.84
C LEU A 231 -28.20 -1.58 18.83
N TYR A 232 -27.45 -0.63 18.30
CA TYR A 232 -26.88 0.52 18.98
C TYR A 232 -27.64 1.75 18.54
N VAL A 233 -28.25 2.48 19.48
CA VAL A 233 -29.17 3.59 19.17
C VAL A 233 -28.83 4.82 19.99
N SER A 234 -28.59 5.96 19.33
CA SER A 234 -28.43 7.25 19.99
C SER A 234 -29.75 7.68 20.64
N ARG A 235 -29.70 7.98 21.95
CA ARG A 235 -30.81 8.52 22.74
C ARG A 235 -30.65 10.02 22.89
N HIS A 236 -31.12 10.74 21.88
CA HIS A 236 -31.01 12.20 21.81
C HIS A 236 -31.72 12.86 23.00
N GLY A 237 -30.98 13.71 23.74
CA GLY A 237 -31.42 14.35 24.97
C GLY A 237 -31.20 13.54 26.25
N ALA A 238 -30.97 12.22 26.15
CA ALA A 238 -30.62 11.39 27.30
C ALA A 238 -29.10 11.28 27.53
N GLY A 239 -28.28 11.75 26.57
CA GLY A 239 -26.83 11.67 26.62
C GLY A 239 -26.25 10.27 26.52
N LYS A 240 -26.97 9.34 25.87
CA LYS A 240 -26.66 7.92 25.88
C LYS A 240 -26.72 7.27 24.51
N VAL A 241 -25.96 6.19 24.34
CA VAL A 241 -26.18 5.16 23.31
C VAL A 241 -26.70 3.89 23.99
N LEU A 242 -27.81 3.33 23.50
CA LEU A 242 -28.35 2.05 23.96
C LEU A 242 -27.73 0.91 23.17
N LYS A 243 -27.33 -0.19 23.82
CA LYS A 243 -27.14 -1.50 23.17
C LYS A 243 -28.33 -2.39 23.51
N MET A 244 -29.03 -2.92 22.52
CA MET A 244 -30.19 -3.80 22.73
C MET A 244 -30.24 -4.98 21.75
N THR A 245 -30.87 -6.07 22.15
CA THR A 245 -31.07 -7.23 21.27
C THR A 245 -32.07 -6.90 20.15
N PRO A 246 -32.12 -7.69 19.06
CA PRO A 246 -33.17 -7.59 18.03
C PRO A 246 -34.61 -7.63 18.56
N LYS A 247 -34.81 -8.16 19.78
CA LYS A 247 -36.12 -8.27 20.44
C LYS A 247 -36.45 -7.07 21.34
N GLY A 248 -35.59 -6.05 21.42
CA GLY A 248 -35.80 -4.86 22.23
C GLY A 248 -35.42 -5.00 23.72
N GLU A 249 -34.67 -6.04 24.08
CA GLU A 249 -34.08 -6.16 25.41
C GLU A 249 -32.86 -5.26 25.51
N VAL A 250 -32.87 -4.29 26.43
CA VAL A 250 -31.74 -3.38 26.64
C VAL A 250 -30.65 -4.11 27.40
N LEU A 251 -29.52 -4.30 26.74
CA LEU A 251 -28.34 -4.95 27.31
C LEU A 251 -27.46 -3.93 28.05
N ARG A 252 -27.42 -2.68 27.57
CA ARG A 252 -26.59 -1.62 28.14
C ARG A 252 -27.08 -0.24 27.74
N GLU A 253 -26.81 0.74 28.59
CA GLU A 253 -26.79 2.16 28.23
C GLU A 253 -25.37 2.71 28.44
N ILE A 254 -24.87 3.47 27.47
CA ILE A 254 -23.52 4.01 27.44
C ILE A 254 -23.61 5.53 27.47
N ASP A 255 -23.11 6.17 28.52
CA ASP A 255 -23.04 7.64 28.60
C ASP A 255 -21.98 8.17 27.62
N VAL A 256 -22.31 9.20 26.84
CA VAL A 256 -21.44 9.74 25.76
C VAL A 256 -21.03 11.20 25.98
N LEU A 257 -20.90 11.61 27.25
CA LEU A 257 -20.26 12.86 27.70
C LEU A 257 -20.91 14.19 27.28
N GLY A 258 -22.01 14.14 26.55
CA GLY A 258 -22.88 15.26 26.19
C GLY A 258 -24.32 14.77 26.11
N SER A 259 -25.29 15.67 26.25
CA SER A 259 -26.71 15.33 26.35
C SER A 259 -27.36 14.99 25.00
N MET A 260 -26.74 15.39 23.89
CA MET A 260 -27.32 15.36 22.55
C MET A 260 -26.49 14.53 21.57
N PRO A 261 -26.38 13.19 21.74
CA PRO A 261 -25.80 12.34 20.71
C PRO A 261 -26.74 12.26 19.52
N SER A 262 -26.20 12.52 18.33
CA SER A 262 -26.98 12.52 17.10
C SER A 262 -26.88 11.20 16.35
N ASN A 263 -25.71 10.61 16.19
CA ASN A 263 -25.57 9.39 15.38
C ASN A 263 -24.32 8.61 15.77
N LEU A 264 -24.15 7.41 15.23
CA LEU A 264 -23.00 6.56 15.52
C LEU A 264 -22.57 5.68 14.35
N CYS A 265 -21.31 5.27 14.35
CA CYS A 265 -20.79 4.26 13.46
C CYS A 265 -19.76 3.36 14.14
N PHE A 266 -19.52 2.20 13.55
CA PHE A 266 -18.44 1.32 13.95
C PHE A 266 -17.25 1.50 13.00
N GLY A 267 -16.05 1.47 13.58
CA GLY A 267 -14.79 1.56 12.86
C GLY A 267 -13.63 1.03 13.69
N GLY A 268 -12.45 1.57 13.42
CA GLY A 268 -11.18 1.07 13.95
C GLY A 268 -10.75 -0.25 13.30
N SER A 269 -9.48 -0.61 13.50
CA SER A 269 -8.83 -1.73 12.81
C SER A 269 -9.50 -3.10 12.99
N ASP A 270 -10.27 -3.29 14.07
CA ASP A 270 -10.98 -4.53 14.38
C ASP A 270 -12.51 -4.37 14.45
N GLY A 271 -13.03 -3.24 13.98
CA GLY A 271 -14.46 -2.95 13.90
C GLY A 271 -15.16 -2.72 15.24
N ARG A 272 -14.41 -2.70 16.35
CA ARG A 272 -14.91 -2.61 17.73
C ARG A 272 -14.78 -1.22 18.36
N THR A 273 -14.46 -0.20 17.56
CA THR A 273 -14.53 1.19 17.98
C THR A 273 -15.86 1.75 17.54
N VAL A 274 -16.62 2.35 18.45
CA VAL A 274 -17.80 3.14 18.12
C VAL A 274 -17.41 4.62 18.14
N TYR A 275 -17.81 5.34 17.11
CA TYR A 275 -17.73 6.80 17.04
C TYR A 275 -19.15 7.35 17.12
N VAL A 276 -19.36 8.38 17.93
CA VAL A 276 -20.66 9.01 18.18
C VAL A 276 -20.52 10.50 17.90
N THR A 277 -21.38 11.05 17.06
CA THR A 277 -21.47 12.49 16.87
C THR A 277 -22.26 13.11 18.02
N GLU A 278 -21.69 14.11 18.67
CA GLU A 278 -22.22 14.73 19.89
C GLU A 278 -22.40 16.23 19.67
N VAL A 279 -23.65 16.68 19.67
CA VAL A 279 -24.07 18.00 19.15
C VAL A 279 -23.82 19.14 20.14
N GLU A 280 -23.88 18.89 21.44
CA GLU A 280 -23.78 19.96 22.46
C GLU A 280 -22.38 20.59 22.45
N LYS A 281 -21.33 19.79 22.26
CA LYS A 281 -19.94 20.27 22.10
C LYS A 281 -19.41 20.18 20.68
N THR A 282 -20.29 19.81 19.74
CA THR A 282 -20.02 19.71 18.30
C THR A 282 -18.73 18.95 17.96
N ARG A 283 -18.64 17.74 18.50
CA ARG A 283 -17.46 16.87 18.43
C ARG A 283 -17.83 15.42 18.24
N VAL A 284 -16.82 14.58 18.04
CA VAL A 284 -16.96 13.13 18.08
C VAL A 284 -16.51 12.60 19.44
N VAL A 285 -17.26 11.64 19.97
CA VAL A 285 -16.95 10.84 21.15
C VAL A 285 -16.73 9.40 20.70
N THR A 286 -15.85 8.66 21.38
CA THR A 286 -15.56 7.26 21.04
C THR A 286 -15.57 6.34 22.26
N PHE A 287 -15.92 5.07 22.06
CA PHE A 287 -15.78 4.00 23.04
C PHE A 287 -15.54 2.65 22.36
N ARG A 288 -15.05 1.68 23.13
CA ARG A 288 -14.82 0.31 22.66
C ARG A 288 -16.00 -0.61 22.99
N VAL A 289 -16.24 -1.62 22.15
CA VAL A 289 -17.31 -2.61 22.33
C VAL A 289 -16.78 -4.05 22.25
N ASP A 290 -17.59 -5.00 22.70
CA ASP A 290 -17.29 -6.43 22.71
C ASP A 290 -17.40 -7.10 21.34
N ARG A 291 -18.25 -6.58 20.46
CA ARG A 291 -18.56 -7.16 19.13
C ARG A 291 -18.35 -6.12 18.03
N PRO A 292 -17.74 -6.49 16.89
CA PRO A 292 -17.52 -5.55 15.80
C PRO A 292 -18.84 -5.14 15.15
N GLY A 293 -18.84 -3.97 14.50
CA GLY A 293 -19.96 -3.50 13.69
C GLY A 293 -20.18 -4.32 12.42
N LEU A 294 -21.43 -4.37 11.96
CA LEU A 294 -21.80 -5.06 10.72
C LEU A 294 -21.09 -4.48 9.49
N SER A 295 -20.93 -3.15 9.41
CA SER A 295 -20.22 -2.50 8.29
C SER A 295 -18.79 -3.00 8.17
N TRP A 296 -18.06 -3.13 9.30
CA TRP A 296 -16.71 -3.68 9.33
C TRP A 296 -16.66 -5.13 8.85
N GLN A 297 -17.60 -5.98 9.27
CA GLN A 297 -17.65 -7.36 8.78
C GLN A 297 -17.89 -7.41 7.27
N ARG A 298 -18.81 -6.59 6.74
CA ARG A 298 -19.08 -6.54 5.30
C ARG A 298 -17.86 -6.07 4.51
N TRP A 299 -17.02 -5.20 5.07
CA TRP A 299 -15.71 -4.88 4.50
C TRP A 299 -14.71 -6.04 4.50
N GLN A 300 -14.82 -6.96 5.46
CA GLN A 300 -14.05 -8.20 5.43
C GLN A 300 -14.64 -9.23 4.46
N GLU A 301 -15.97 -9.27 4.30
CA GLU A 301 -16.69 -10.14 3.35
C GLU A 301 -16.54 -9.68 1.90
N SER A 302 -16.31 -8.39 1.62
CA SER A 302 -15.88 -7.94 0.28
C SER A 302 -14.51 -8.49 -0.12
N LYS A 303 -13.77 -9.13 0.82
CA LYS A 303 -12.59 -9.98 0.52
C LYS A 303 -12.97 -11.42 0.15
N GLY A 304 -14.28 -11.74 0.06
CA GLY A 304 -14.83 -13.02 -0.37
C GLY A 304 -16.37 -13.03 -0.46
N GLY A 305 -16.95 -12.73 -1.63
CA GLY A 305 -18.37 -13.02 -1.93
C GLY A 305 -18.48 -14.32 -2.74
N SER A 306 -19.48 -15.20 -2.62
CA SER A 306 -20.78 -15.21 -1.94
C SER A 306 -21.14 -16.68 -1.64
N ALA A 307 -21.76 -16.94 -0.48
CA ALA A 307 -22.22 -18.26 -0.08
C ALA A 307 -23.60 -18.59 -0.66
N THR A 308 -23.76 -19.80 -1.19
CA THR A 308 -25.05 -20.50 -1.17
C THR A 308 -24.89 -21.88 -0.53
N SER A 309 -25.81 -22.13 0.41
CA SER A 309 -26.16 -23.35 1.13
C SER A 309 -25.11 -24.10 1.97
N VAL A 310 -25.32 -23.96 3.29
CA VAL A 310 -25.12 -24.93 4.38
C VAL A 310 -24.67 -26.34 3.94
N THR A 311 -23.43 -26.69 4.28
CA THR A 311 -23.11 -27.89 5.08
C THR A 311 -21.64 -27.86 5.53
N GLU A 312 -21.42 -28.33 6.75
CA GLU A 312 -20.15 -28.44 7.46
C GLU A 312 -18.99 -29.03 6.63
N LYS A 313 -17.82 -28.36 6.69
CA LYS A 313 -16.48 -28.93 7.00
C LYS A 313 -15.40 -27.96 6.51
N ALA A 314 -14.53 -27.53 7.41
CA ALA A 314 -13.31 -26.78 7.07
C ALA A 314 -12.51 -27.52 5.97
N LYS A 315 -12.47 -26.98 4.75
CA LYS A 315 -11.61 -27.48 3.66
C LYS A 315 -10.34 -26.64 3.60
N LYS A 316 -9.19 -27.33 3.74
CA LYS A 316 -7.86 -26.80 3.37
C LYS A 316 -7.93 -26.20 1.96
N GLY A 317 -7.50 -24.94 1.81
CA GLY A 317 -7.44 -24.27 0.50
C GLY A 317 -6.55 -25.01 -0.51
N GLU A 318 -6.91 -24.95 -1.78
CA GLU A 318 -6.20 -25.59 -2.90
C GLU A 318 -4.98 -24.74 -3.31
N VAL A 319 -3.78 -25.32 -3.41
CA VAL A 319 -2.59 -24.60 -3.91
C VAL A 319 -2.38 -24.90 -5.39
N ARG A 320 -2.16 -23.87 -6.21
CA ARG A 320 -1.82 -23.99 -7.64
C ARG A 320 -0.50 -23.29 -7.96
N ASP A 321 0.29 -23.89 -8.85
CA ASP A 321 1.47 -23.26 -9.42
C ASP A 321 1.03 -22.21 -10.45
N LEU A 322 1.41 -20.95 -10.23
CA LEU A 322 1.12 -19.82 -11.12
C LEU A 322 2.32 -19.55 -12.04
N PHE A 323 2.03 -19.47 -13.34
CA PHE A 323 2.98 -19.06 -14.37
C PHE A 323 2.49 -17.80 -15.07
N LEU A 324 3.39 -16.86 -15.32
CA LEU A 324 3.11 -15.63 -16.04
C LEU A 324 3.51 -15.78 -17.49
N VAL A 325 2.75 -15.23 -18.42
CA VAL A 325 3.16 -15.07 -19.83
C VAL A 325 3.07 -13.61 -20.20
N ALA A 326 4.18 -13.04 -20.65
CA ALA A 326 4.24 -11.64 -21.05
C ALA A 326 5.21 -11.43 -22.21
N GLY A 327 5.12 -10.27 -22.84
CA GLY A 327 5.91 -9.91 -24.01
C GLY A 327 5.03 -9.45 -25.16
N GLN A 328 5.51 -9.61 -26.39
CA GLN A 328 4.89 -8.99 -27.56
C GLN A 328 4.01 -9.93 -28.40
N SER A 329 3.83 -9.65 -29.69
CA SER A 329 2.93 -10.35 -30.60
C SER A 329 3.07 -11.89 -30.63
N ASN A 330 4.28 -12.43 -30.45
CA ASN A 330 4.49 -13.87 -30.32
C ASN A 330 4.08 -14.45 -28.94
N ALA A 331 4.14 -13.65 -27.87
CA ALA A 331 3.53 -13.99 -26.57
C ALA A 331 1.99 -13.94 -26.66
N VAL A 332 1.44 -12.96 -27.40
CA VAL A 332 0.00 -12.84 -27.69
C VAL A 332 -0.50 -14.07 -28.45
N GLY A 333 0.29 -14.56 -29.42
CA GLY A 333 -0.15 -15.59 -30.34
C GLY A 333 -0.84 -15.01 -31.57
N PHE A 334 -0.36 -13.85 -32.04
CA PHE A 334 -1.01 -13.02 -33.06
C PHE A 334 -1.46 -13.81 -34.31
N ASP A 335 -0.59 -14.68 -34.83
CA ASP A 335 -0.83 -15.49 -36.04
C ASP A 335 -1.06 -16.98 -35.79
N ALA A 336 -1.07 -17.43 -34.53
CA ALA A 336 -1.30 -18.84 -34.22
C ALA A 336 -2.77 -19.20 -34.47
N ASP A 337 -3.03 -20.12 -35.40
CA ASP A 337 -4.39 -20.47 -35.80
C ASP A 337 -5.00 -21.49 -34.81
N PRO A 338 -6.05 -21.13 -34.04
CA PRO A 338 -6.69 -22.06 -33.12
C PRO A 338 -7.35 -23.26 -33.83
N ALA A 339 -7.63 -23.20 -35.12
CA ALA A 339 -8.14 -24.34 -35.89
C ALA A 339 -7.11 -25.47 -36.06
N GLU A 340 -5.82 -25.14 -36.02
CA GLU A 340 -4.70 -26.08 -36.07
C GLU A 340 -4.37 -26.67 -34.69
N LEU A 341 -4.98 -26.15 -33.61
CA LEU A 341 -4.78 -26.62 -32.25
C LEU A 341 -5.60 -27.87 -31.95
N SER A 342 -4.92 -29.01 -31.86
CA SER A 342 -5.57 -30.29 -31.55
C SER A 342 -6.18 -30.37 -30.14
N ALA A 343 -7.27 -31.14 -30.05
CA ALA A 343 -7.70 -31.98 -28.92
C ALA A 343 -6.68 -32.28 -27.80
N ASP A 344 -6.84 -31.81 -26.55
CA ASP A 344 -5.99 -32.27 -25.43
C ASP A 344 -6.82 -32.30 -24.13
N PRO A 345 -6.93 -33.47 -23.45
CA PRO A 345 -7.67 -33.58 -22.19
C PRO A 345 -7.04 -32.84 -21.02
N ASN A 346 -5.78 -32.40 -21.11
CA ASN A 346 -5.12 -31.62 -20.08
C ASN A 346 -5.56 -30.17 -20.05
N ASP A 347 -6.14 -29.63 -21.13
CA ASP A 347 -6.63 -28.26 -21.20
C ASP A 347 -7.61 -27.95 -20.05
N ALA A 348 -8.50 -28.91 -19.74
CA ALA A 348 -9.50 -28.79 -18.67
C ALA A 348 -8.90 -28.74 -17.24
N LYS A 349 -7.59 -28.94 -17.08
CA LYS A 349 -6.90 -28.94 -15.77
C LYS A 349 -6.22 -27.61 -15.46
N VAL A 350 -6.05 -26.75 -16.47
CA VAL A 350 -5.36 -25.46 -16.38
C VAL A 350 -6.37 -24.35 -16.12
N ARG A 351 -6.05 -23.43 -15.22
CA ARG A 351 -6.81 -22.19 -15.03
C ARG A 351 -6.09 -21.04 -15.73
N PHE A 352 -6.83 -20.18 -16.41
CA PHE A 352 -6.25 -19.06 -17.16
C PHE A 352 -6.85 -17.72 -16.73
N TRP A 353 -6.05 -16.67 -16.84
CA TRP A 353 -6.40 -15.27 -16.69
C TRP A 353 -5.69 -14.49 -17.81
N TYR A 354 -6.41 -13.68 -18.58
CA TYR A 354 -5.89 -13.13 -19.84
C TYR A 354 -6.15 -11.63 -19.98
N ARG A 355 -5.11 -10.90 -20.39
CA ARG A 355 -5.14 -9.59 -21.04
C ARG A 355 -4.22 -9.64 -22.27
N ALA A 356 -4.79 -9.49 -23.46
CA ALA A 356 -4.05 -9.55 -24.71
C ALA A 356 -4.58 -8.52 -25.71
N GLY A 357 -3.70 -7.78 -26.40
CA GLY A 357 -4.10 -6.76 -27.37
C GLY A 357 -3.12 -5.61 -27.50
N ASP A 358 -3.50 -4.52 -28.15
CA ASP A 358 -2.68 -3.30 -28.14
C ASP A 358 -2.81 -2.59 -26.80
N PRO A 359 -1.79 -1.86 -26.32
CA PRO A 359 -1.92 -1.01 -25.15
C PRO A 359 -2.49 0.37 -25.55
N PRO A 360 -3.62 0.82 -25.00
CA PRO A 360 -3.92 2.26 -24.93
C PRO A 360 -3.91 2.77 -23.46
N PRO A 361 -3.71 4.09 -23.25
CA PRO A 361 -4.00 4.73 -21.97
C PRO A 361 -5.51 4.66 -21.72
N ASP A 362 -5.91 3.75 -20.82
CA ASP A 362 -7.15 3.61 -20.04
C ASP A 362 -8.55 3.91 -20.64
N GLU A 363 -8.72 4.31 -21.89
CA GLU A 363 -10.03 4.75 -22.41
C GLU A 363 -10.65 3.81 -23.48
N HIS A 364 -9.97 2.74 -23.88
CA HIS A 364 -10.39 1.91 -25.03
C HIS A 364 -10.46 0.40 -24.81
N ASP A 365 -10.44 -0.10 -23.57
CA ASP A 365 -10.94 -1.46 -23.32
C ASP A 365 -12.47 -1.50 -23.32
N VAL A 366 -13.07 -1.35 -24.51
CA VAL A 366 -14.49 -1.60 -24.75
C VAL A 366 -14.81 -3.11 -24.85
N THR A 367 -13.86 -4.00 -24.56
CA THR A 367 -14.05 -5.46 -24.65
C THR A 367 -14.27 -6.14 -23.31
N SER A 368 -13.89 -5.52 -22.19
CA SER A 368 -14.16 -6.08 -20.86
C SER A 368 -15.59 -5.85 -20.38
N GLY A 369 -16.26 -4.78 -20.83
CA GLY A 369 -17.70 -4.54 -20.62
C GLY A 369 -18.20 -4.87 -19.20
N ASP A 370 -17.39 -4.60 -18.18
CA ASP A 370 -17.60 -4.93 -16.76
C ASP A 370 -17.97 -6.40 -16.44
N ARG A 371 -17.56 -7.40 -17.26
CA ARG A 371 -18.01 -8.80 -17.07
C ARG A 371 -17.00 -9.91 -17.39
N TRP A 372 -15.74 -9.83 -16.94
CA TRP A 372 -14.92 -11.05 -16.89
C TRP A 372 -14.46 -11.42 -15.48
N ILE A 373 -15.26 -12.33 -14.89
CA ILE A 373 -14.81 -13.29 -13.88
C ILE A 373 -14.54 -14.60 -14.64
N SER A 374 -13.33 -15.18 -14.51
CA SER A 374 -13.19 -16.47 -13.81
C SER A 374 -11.80 -17.09 -13.88
N LEU A 375 -11.41 -17.74 -12.77
CA LEU A 375 -10.40 -18.79 -12.72
C LEU A 375 -11.02 -20.17 -13.00
N GLN A 376 -11.85 -20.33 -14.03
CA GLN A 376 -12.36 -21.63 -14.48
C GLN A 376 -11.43 -22.25 -15.55
N PRO A 377 -11.40 -23.58 -15.72
CA PRO A 377 -10.78 -24.18 -16.89
C PRO A 377 -11.60 -23.83 -18.13
N GLN A 378 -10.99 -23.35 -19.20
CA GLN A 378 -11.65 -23.25 -20.51
C GLN A 378 -11.79 -24.67 -21.06
N PRO A 379 -12.99 -25.28 -21.09
CA PRO A 379 -13.19 -26.58 -21.71
C PRO A 379 -13.26 -26.39 -23.21
N LYS A 380 -12.71 -27.35 -23.96
CA LYS A 380 -13.17 -27.62 -25.33
C LYS A 380 -14.60 -28.11 -25.25
N GLY A 381 -15.56 -27.20 -25.35
CA GLY A 381 -16.99 -27.50 -25.28
C GLY A 381 -17.79 -26.34 -25.88
N THR A 382 -18.87 -26.68 -26.57
CA THR A 382 -19.63 -25.85 -27.51
C THR A 382 -19.83 -24.40 -27.05
N PRO A 383 -19.55 -23.39 -27.90
CA PRO A 383 -19.76 -21.97 -27.57
C PRO A 383 -21.19 -21.68 -27.10
N LYS A 384 -21.34 -20.71 -26.18
CA LYS A 384 -22.65 -20.08 -25.93
C LYS A 384 -23.19 -19.47 -27.25
N PRO A 385 -24.50 -19.58 -27.53
CA PRO A 385 -25.07 -19.07 -28.76
C PRO A 385 -24.95 -17.54 -28.85
N LYS A 386 -24.91 -17.08 -30.10
CA LYS A 386 -24.84 -15.69 -30.55
C LYS A 386 -26.05 -14.90 -30.02
N GLU A 387 -25.82 -13.83 -29.25
CA GLU A 387 -26.78 -12.72 -29.20
C GLU A 387 -26.45 -11.76 -30.34
N ASP A 388 -27.49 -11.27 -31.00
CA ASP A 388 -27.38 -10.52 -32.25
C ASP A 388 -26.58 -9.21 -32.07
N GLY A 389 -25.47 -9.08 -32.81
CA GLY A 389 -24.86 -7.80 -33.13
C GLY A 389 -23.39 -7.60 -32.73
N VAL A 390 -22.78 -8.48 -31.93
CA VAL A 390 -21.38 -8.30 -31.49
C VAL A 390 -20.52 -9.54 -31.77
N PRO A 391 -19.44 -9.46 -32.58
CA PRO A 391 -18.45 -10.53 -32.70
C PRO A 391 -17.58 -10.66 -31.43
N ARG A 392 -17.22 -11.89 -31.03
CA ARG A 392 -16.16 -12.14 -30.01
C ARG A 392 -14.78 -12.14 -30.67
N GLN A 393 -13.83 -11.38 -30.12
CA GLN A 393 -12.37 -11.49 -30.32
C GLN A 393 -11.70 -11.00 -29.02
N TYR A 394 -10.71 -11.69 -28.45
CA TYR A 394 -10.01 -11.18 -27.25
C TYR A 394 -8.55 -10.86 -27.54
N GLY A 395 -8.31 -9.75 -28.24
CA GLY A 395 -6.99 -9.21 -28.54
C GLY A 395 -6.69 -9.07 -30.04
N ASN A 396 -5.67 -8.28 -30.35
CA ASN A 396 -5.19 -8.01 -31.71
C ASN A 396 -4.63 -9.32 -32.32
N PHE A 397 -5.49 -10.10 -32.99
CA PHE A 397 -5.14 -11.35 -33.67
C PHE A 397 -5.40 -11.20 -35.17
N SER A 398 -4.67 -11.95 -35.99
CA SER A 398 -4.95 -12.01 -37.43
C SER A 398 -6.13 -12.90 -37.80
N HIS A 399 -6.58 -13.76 -36.86
CA HIS A 399 -7.67 -14.71 -37.06
C HIS A 399 -8.94 -14.29 -36.33
N ALA A 400 -10.07 -14.37 -37.02
CA ALA A 400 -11.38 -14.06 -36.43
C ALA A 400 -11.79 -15.00 -35.29
N ALA A 401 -11.19 -16.19 -35.23
CA ALA A 401 -11.38 -17.16 -34.14
C ALA A 401 -10.51 -16.87 -32.90
N GLY A 402 -9.70 -15.82 -32.93
CA GLY A 402 -8.69 -15.50 -31.91
C GLY A 402 -7.35 -16.19 -32.17
N GLY A 403 -6.44 -16.12 -31.20
CA GLY A 403 -5.14 -16.79 -31.24
C GLY A 403 -4.73 -17.35 -29.87
N PHE A 404 -3.56 -17.97 -29.80
CA PHE A 404 -3.00 -18.51 -28.56
C PHE A 404 -1.48 -18.43 -28.57
N GLY A 405 -0.86 -18.23 -27.42
CA GLY A 405 0.60 -18.13 -27.29
C GLY A 405 1.24 -19.44 -26.80
N PRO A 406 2.51 -19.38 -26.38
CA PRO A 406 3.25 -20.55 -25.91
C PRO A 406 2.66 -21.18 -24.63
N GLU A 407 1.80 -20.47 -23.90
CA GLU A 407 1.16 -20.94 -22.66
C GLU A 407 0.45 -22.28 -22.81
N ILE A 408 -0.15 -22.54 -23.98
CA ILE A 408 -0.94 -23.74 -24.23
C ILE A 408 -0.05 -24.98 -24.27
N ALA A 409 0.97 -24.97 -25.14
CA ALA A 409 1.90 -26.09 -25.22
C ALA A 409 2.75 -26.22 -23.96
N PHE A 410 3.10 -25.12 -23.30
CA PHE A 410 3.77 -25.14 -22.01
C PHE A 410 2.98 -25.94 -20.97
N ALA A 411 1.70 -25.57 -20.76
CA ALA A 411 0.86 -26.23 -19.77
C ALA A 411 0.60 -27.71 -20.11
N ARG A 412 0.33 -28.01 -21.39
CA ARG A 412 0.15 -29.40 -21.86
C ARG A 412 1.39 -30.25 -21.62
N THR A 413 2.57 -29.73 -21.94
CA THR A 413 3.84 -30.45 -21.76
C THR A 413 4.12 -30.71 -20.29
N LEU A 414 3.89 -29.71 -19.42
CA LEU A 414 4.01 -29.89 -17.97
C LEU A 414 3.03 -30.94 -17.44
N LEU A 415 1.75 -30.90 -17.83
CA LEU A 415 0.74 -31.84 -17.35
C LEU A 415 0.92 -33.25 -17.91
N ALA A 416 1.46 -33.39 -19.13
CA ALA A 416 1.82 -34.69 -19.69
C ALA A 416 2.94 -35.37 -18.88
N LYS A 417 3.92 -34.59 -18.38
CA LYS A 417 5.03 -35.11 -17.58
C LYS A 417 4.73 -35.18 -16.08
N GLN A 418 3.90 -34.27 -15.58
CA GLN A 418 3.59 -34.06 -14.16
C GLN A 418 2.08 -33.91 -13.96
N PRO A 419 1.29 -34.97 -14.18
CA PRO A 419 -0.17 -34.92 -14.25
C PRO A 419 -0.87 -34.55 -12.95
N GLN A 420 -0.14 -34.60 -11.82
CA GLN A 420 -0.64 -34.22 -10.50
C GLN A 420 -0.53 -32.72 -10.22
N ARG A 421 0.17 -31.96 -11.07
CA ARG A 421 0.28 -30.51 -10.88
C ARG A 421 -1.05 -29.83 -11.12
N LYS A 422 -1.28 -28.80 -10.32
CA LYS A 422 -2.38 -27.87 -10.49
C LYS A 422 -1.80 -26.57 -10.98
N ILE A 423 -2.17 -26.18 -12.20
CA ILE A 423 -1.57 -25.05 -12.92
C ILE A 423 -2.59 -23.93 -13.02
N ALA A 424 -2.10 -22.70 -12.83
CA ALA A 424 -2.75 -21.46 -13.19
C ALA A 424 -1.80 -20.64 -14.07
N ILE A 425 -2.34 -19.91 -15.04
CA ILE A 425 -1.59 -19.04 -15.94
C ILE A 425 -2.24 -17.68 -15.96
N VAL A 426 -1.44 -16.63 -15.74
CA VAL A 426 -1.80 -15.24 -16.00
C VAL A 426 -1.02 -14.79 -17.22
N LYS A 427 -1.70 -14.29 -18.25
CA LYS A 427 -1.05 -13.75 -19.44
C LYS A 427 -1.46 -12.30 -19.61
N ALA A 428 -0.45 -11.43 -19.65
CA ALA A 428 -0.57 -10.02 -20.02
C ALA A 428 0.47 -9.77 -21.12
N ALA A 429 0.04 -9.73 -22.38
CA ALA A 429 0.93 -9.63 -23.53
C ALA A 429 0.34 -8.69 -24.60
N PHE A 430 1.20 -7.90 -25.25
CA PHE A 430 0.72 -6.79 -26.08
C PHE A 430 1.45 -6.70 -27.43
N SER A 431 0.73 -6.59 -28.53
CA SER A 431 1.37 -6.57 -29.86
C SER A 431 2.20 -5.28 -30.04
N GLY A 432 3.31 -5.38 -30.79
CA GLY A 432 4.13 -4.22 -31.13
C GLY A 432 5.01 -3.64 -30.02
N THR A 433 4.89 -4.08 -28.77
CA THR A 433 5.57 -3.44 -27.63
C THR A 433 7.08 -3.72 -27.53
N GLY A 434 7.85 -2.71 -27.12
CA GLY A 434 9.28 -2.76 -26.83
C GLY A 434 9.60 -2.61 -25.35
N ILE A 435 10.72 -3.18 -24.89
CA ILE A 435 11.00 -3.26 -23.46
C ILE A 435 11.26 -1.91 -22.80
N GLY A 436 11.86 -0.97 -23.53
CA GLY A 436 12.10 0.40 -23.04
C GLY A 436 10.98 1.38 -23.34
N GLN A 437 9.99 0.97 -24.15
CA GLN A 437 8.92 1.84 -24.63
C GLN A 437 7.57 1.52 -24.02
N ASP A 438 7.42 0.36 -23.39
CA ASP A 438 6.14 -0.09 -22.82
C ASP A 438 6.29 -0.89 -21.51
N TRP A 439 7.47 -1.47 -21.27
CA TRP A 439 7.74 -2.39 -20.15
C TRP A 439 8.78 -1.87 -19.14
N ASP A 440 9.08 -0.56 -19.12
CA ASP A 440 10.01 0.01 -18.14
C ASP A 440 9.36 0.03 -16.74
N PRO A 441 9.90 -0.71 -15.77
CA PRO A 441 9.33 -0.76 -14.42
C PRO A 441 9.44 0.56 -13.65
N ASP A 442 10.33 1.47 -14.05
CA ASP A 442 10.52 2.76 -13.37
C ASP A 442 9.66 3.88 -13.97
N ASP A 443 9.03 3.66 -15.14
CA ASP A 443 8.26 4.70 -15.82
C ASP A 443 6.78 4.65 -15.39
N PRO A 444 6.23 5.71 -14.76
CA PRO A 444 4.82 5.77 -14.37
C PRO A 444 3.88 6.17 -15.52
N GLY A 445 4.41 6.60 -16.65
CA GLY A 445 3.70 6.99 -17.86
C GLY A 445 3.59 5.87 -18.88
N GLU A 446 3.54 6.23 -20.17
CA GLU A 446 3.31 5.29 -21.27
C GLU A 446 4.35 4.18 -21.32
N ALA A 447 5.62 4.48 -20.99
CA ALA A 447 6.71 3.53 -21.14
C ALA A 447 6.77 2.40 -20.11
N GLY A 448 5.94 2.46 -19.07
CA GLY A 448 5.73 1.37 -18.11
C GLY A 448 4.31 0.80 -18.12
N SER A 449 3.47 1.19 -19.07
CA SER A 449 2.05 0.83 -19.11
C SER A 449 1.80 -0.68 -19.15
N CYS A 450 2.55 -1.42 -19.97
CA CYS A 450 2.41 -2.87 -20.08
C CYS A 450 2.95 -3.59 -18.84
N TYR A 451 4.02 -3.06 -18.24
CA TYR A 451 4.56 -3.59 -16.99
C TYR A 451 3.55 -3.45 -15.84
N ARG A 452 2.92 -2.28 -15.70
CA ARG A 452 1.87 -2.06 -14.68
C ARG A 452 0.65 -2.93 -14.93
N ALA A 453 0.20 -3.05 -16.17
CA ALA A 453 -0.89 -3.94 -16.54
C ALA A 453 -0.60 -5.39 -16.11
N LEU A 454 0.60 -5.92 -16.38
CA LEU A 454 1.00 -7.25 -15.90
C LEU A 454 0.91 -7.37 -14.37
N LEU A 455 1.37 -6.36 -13.61
CA LEU A 455 1.27 -6.38 -12.14
C LEU A 455 -0.17 -6.38 -11.65
N GLU A 456 -1.04 -5.59 -12.28
CA GLU A 456 -2.48 -5.53 -11.98
C GLU A 456 -3.15 -6.87 -12.25
N GLU A 457 -2.96 -7.46 -13.43
CA GLU A 457 -3.53 -8.77 -13.77
C GLU A 457 -3.10 -9.87 -12.79
N VAL A 458 -1.83 -9.84 -12.34
CA VAL A 458 -1.33 -10.81 -11.36
C VAL A 458 -1.96 -10.60 -9.98
N LYS A 459 -2.12 -9.35 -9.54
CA LYS A 459 -2.78 -9.01 -8.27
C LYS A 459 -4.25 -9.44 -8.32
N ASP A 460 -4.95 -9.13 -9.39
CA ASP A 460 -6.38 -9.42 -9.55
C ASP A 460 -6.64 -10.92 -9.67
N ALA A 461 -5.85 -11.63 -10.46
CA ALA A 461 -5.93 -13.09 -10.53
C ALA A 461 -5.63 -13.75 -9.18
N THR A 462 -4.67 -13.23 -8.42
CA THR A 462 -4.34 -13.74 -7.09
C THR A 462 -5.45 -13.47 -6.08
N ALA A 463 -6.05 -12.28 -6.14
CA ALA A 463 -7.21 -11.91 -5.32
C ALA A 463 -8.42 -12.78 -5.64
N ALA A 464 -8.74 -12.96 -6.93
CA ALA A 464 -9.82 -13.84 -7.40
C ALA A 464 -9.61 -15.29 -6.96
N ALA A 465 -8.37 -15.80 -7.05
CA ALA A 465 -8.06 -17.18 -6.63
C ALA A 465 -8.26 -17.34 -5.13
N LYS A 466 -7.79 -16.35 -4.36
CA LYS A 466 -7.92 -16.34 -2.91
C LYS A 466 -9.38 -16.30 -2.48
N ALA A 467 -10.23 -15.55 -3.18
CA ALA A 467 -11.67 -15.52 -2.95
C ALA A 467 -12.32 -16.90 -3.16
N GLU A 468 -11.80 -17.70 -4.11
CA GLU A 468 -12.22 -19.10 -4.33
C GLU A 468 -11.53 -20.13 -3.40
N GLY A 469 -10.81 -19.68 -2.37
CA GLY A 469 -10.06 -20.57 -1.48
C GLY A 469 -8.85 -21.26 -2.15
N THR A 470 -8.37 -20.70 -3.25
CA THR A 470 -7.18 -21.17 -3.99
C THR A 470 -5.99 -20.25 -3.73
N VAL A 471 -4.85 -20.80 -3.33
CA VAL A 471 -3.60 -20.06 -3.21
C VAL A 471 -2.79 -20.24 -4.48
N LEU A 472 -2.48 -19.14 -5.15
CA LEU A 472 -1.55 -19.13 -6.28
C LEU A 472 -0.12 -18.99 -5.77
N ARG A 473 0.75 -19.92 -6.17
CA ARG A 473 2.17 -19.89 -5.88
C ARG A 473 2.92 -19.54 -7.15
N LEU A 474 3.42 -18.32 -7.24
CA LEU A 474 4.18 -17.82 -8.40
C LEU A 474 5.46 -18.64 -8.64
N ARG A 475 5.63 -19.18 -9.85
CA ARG A 475 6.73 -20.10 -10.22
C ARG A 475 7.65 -19.56 -11.28
N ALA A 476 7.11 -19.04 -12.38
CA ALA A 476 7.93 -18.52 -13.47
C ALA A 476 7.21 -17.48 -14.32
N LEU A 477 8.00 -16.61 -14.96
CA LEU A 477 7.64 -15.79 -16.11
C LEU A 477 8.09 -16.49 -17.39
N LEU A 478 7.20 -16.56 -18.38
CA LEU A 478 7.49 -16.87 -19.78
C LEU A 478 7.47 -15.55 -20.55
N TRP A 479 8.65 -15.11 -20.96
CA TRP A 479 8.85 -13.84 -21.65
C TRP A 479 9.16 -14.09 -23.12
N VAL A 480 8.30 -13.65 -24.04
CA VAL A 480 8.54 -13.74 -25.49
C VAL A 480 8.53 -12.36 -26.11
N GLN A 481 9.73 -11.80 -26.28
CA GLN A 481 9.89 -10.42 -26.73
C GLN A 481 11.32 -10.17 -27.22
N GLY A 482 11.49 -9.12 -28.02
CA GLY A 482 12.78 -8.58 -28.45
C GLY A 482 12.77 -8.15 -29.91
N GLU A 483 11.74 -8.52 -30.67
CA GLU A 483 11.61 -8.17 -32.08
C GLU A 483 11.36 -6.67 -32.29
N SER A 484 10.58 -6.02 -31.42
CA SER A 484 10.34 -4.56 -31.49
C SER A 484 11.56 -3.72 -31.11
N ASP A 485 12.50 -4.30 -30.33
CA ASP A 485 13.75 -3.66 -29.90
C ASP A 485 14.94 -4.02 -30.82
N ALA A 486 14.75 -4.89 -31.80
CA ALA A 486 15.78 -5.26 -32.80
C ALA A 486 15.97 -4.14 -33.85
N LYS A 487 16.32 -2.94 -33.38
CA LYS A 487 16.54 -1.72 -34.15
C LYS A 487 17.63 -0.86 -33.49
N PRO A 488 18.27 0.07 -34.22
CA PRO A 488 19.31 0.94 -33.66
C PRO A 488 18.83 1.71 -32.43
N GLY A 489 19.69 1.83 -31.41
CA GLY A 489 19.40 2.56 -30.16
C GLY A 489 18.68 1.73 -29.10
N GLU A 490 17.70 0.91 -29.46
CA GLU A 490 16.99 0.06 -28.49
C GLU A 490 17.77 -1.22 -28.17
N VAL A 491 18.39 -1.84 -29.18
CA VAL A 491 19.14 -3.09 -29.03
C VAL A 491 20.33 -2.96 -28.06
N ASP A 492 20.93 -1.77 -27.98
CA ASP A 492 22.11 -1.49 -27.15
C ASP A 492 21.77 -1.45 -25.66
N LEU A 493 20.49 -1.30 -25.30
CA LEU A 493 20.00 -1.20 -23.92
C LEU A 493 19.15 -2.42 -23.50
N TYR A 494 19.02 -3.41 -24.39
CA TYR A 494 18.04 -4.47 -24.23
C TYR A 494 18.35 -5.39 -23.04
N ASP A 495 19.60 -5.79 -22.84
CA ASP A 495 20.01 -6.65 -21.73
C ASP A 495 19.82 -5.96 -20.37
N GLU A 496 20.22 -4.69 -20.26
CA GLU A 496 20.04 -3.88 -19.06
C GLU A 496 18.56 -3.75 -18.69
N ARG A 497 17.72 -3.39 -19.67
CA ARG A 497 16.27 -3.22 -19.46
C ARG A 497 15.59 -4.54 -19.14
N LEU A 498 15.99 -5.65 -19.78
CA LEU A 498 15.45 -6.97 -19.50
C LEU A 498 15.83 -7.46 -18.10
N ALA A 499 17.10 -7.30 -17.72
CA ALA A 499 17.55 -7.64 -16.37
C ALA A 499 16.82 -6.81 -15.30
N LYS A 500 16.66 -5.50 -15.55
CA LYS A 500 15.92 -4.59 -14.68
C LYS A 500 14.45 -5.00 -14.55
N MET A 501 13.75 -5.21 -15.66
CA MET A 501 12.34 -5.60 -15.65
C MET A 501 12.11 -6.91 -14.88
N ILE A 502 12.97 -7.93 -15.07
CA ILE A 502 12.86 -9.20 -14.34
C ILE A 502 13.12 -9.00 -12.83
N ALA A 503 14.10 -8.18 -12.47
CA ALA A 503 14.42 -7.88 -11.07
C ALA A 503 13.30 -7.09 -10.38
N SER A 504 12.77 -6.06 -11.02
CA SER A 504 11.64 -5.27 -10.52
C SER A 504 10.39 -6.14 -10.39
N LEU A 505 10.10 -7.01 -11.35
CA LEU A 505 8.91 -7.86 -11.30
C LEU A 505 8.95 -8.82 -10.11
N ARG A 506 10.14 -9.33 -9.79
CA ARG A 506 10.39 -10.15 -8.59
C ARG A 506 10.15 -9.35 -7.31
N GLU A 507 10.72 -8.14 -7.22
CA GLU A 507 10.53 -7.25 -6.08
C GLU A 507 9.06 -6.89 -5.86
N ASP A 508 8.38 -6.42 -6.91
CA ASP A 508 6.99 -5.95 -6.87
C ASP A 508 5.99 -7.07 -6.57
N LEU A 509 6.28 -8.31 -6.99
CA LEU A 509 5.48 -9.49 -6.68
C LEU A 509 5.91 -10.18 -5.38
N GLY A 510 6.86 -9.60 -4.63
CA GLY A 510 7.30 -10.10 -3.33
C GLY A 510 7.97 -11.47 -3.39
N THR A 511 8.70 -11.77 -4.46
CA THR A 511 9.37 -13.07 -4.68
C THR A 511 10.78 -12.90 -5.24
N THR A 512 11.75 -13.63 -4.70
CA THR A 512 13.10 -13.71 -5.27
C THR A 512 13.33 -15.01 -6.03
N ASP A 513 12.41 -15.98 -5.90
CA ASP A 513 12.57 -17.36 -6.37
C ASP A 513 11.90 -17.61 -7.74
N MET A 514 11.14 -16.66 -8.27
CA MET A 514 10.46 -16.81 -9.57
C MET A 514 11.48 -16.97 -10.71
N ALA A 515 11.36 -18.06 -11.49
CA ALA A 515 12.17 -18.23 -12.69
C ALA A 515 11.76 -17.25 -13.79
N ALA A 516 12.68 -16.84 -14.65
CA ALA A 516 12.34 -16.16 -15.90
C ALA A 516 12.83 -17.01 -17.07
N LEU A 517 11.93 -17.36 -17.98
CA LEU A 517 12.25 -18.10 -19.19
C LEU A 517 12.09 -17.11 -20.34
N VAL A 518 13.19 -16.74 -20.98
CA VAL A 518 13.22 -15.67 -21.99
C VAL A 518 13.46 -16.27 -23.36
N ALA A 519 12.67 -15.82 -24.34
CA ALA A 519 12.79 -16.21 -25.73
C ALA A 519 12.45 -15.03 -26.67
N VAL A 520 12.82 -15.16 -27.94
CA VAL A 520 12.56 -14.18 -29.01
C VAL A 520 12.45 -14.92 -30.34
N ASN A 521 11.68 -14.43 -31.31
CA ASN A 521 11.77 -14.96 -32.68
C ASN A 521 13.11 -14.62 -33.32
N THR A 522 14.06 -15.54 -33.23
CA THR A 522 15.41 -15.39 -33.81
C THR A 522 15.40 -15.22 -35.33
N GLN A 523 14.32 -15.61 -36.00
CA GLN A 523 14.13 -15.47 -37.44
C GLN A 523 13.32 -14.23 -37.83
N PHE A 524 13.18 -13.25 -36.92
CA PHE A 524 12.52 -11.98 -37.22
C PHE A 524 13.12 -11.27 -38.44
N GLY A 525 12.27 -10.69 -39.28
CA GLY A 525 12.64 -10.16 -40.58
C GLY A 525 13.07 -11.26 -41.57
N LEU A 526 12.52 -12.47 -41.44
CA LEU A 526 12.93 -13.66 -42.21
C LEU A 526 14.43 -13.99 -42.04
N GLY A 527 14.96 -13.77 -40.84
CA GLY A 527 16.36 -13.96 -40.48
C GLY A 527 17.30 -12.88 -41.04
N LYS A 528 16.77 -11.81 -41.62
CA LYS A 528 17.57 -10.73 -42.25
C LYS A 528 17.71 -9.48 -41.38
N ASN A 529 17.05 -9.40 -40.22
CA ASN A 529 17.22 -8.25 -39.33
C ASN A 529 18.65 -8.25 -38.74
N PRO A 530 19.47 -7.22 -39.00
CA PRO A 530 20.88 -7.20 -38.58
C PRO A 530 21.07 -7.04 -37.06
N HIS A 531 20.05 -6.62 -36.32
CA HIS A 531 20.11 -6.39 -34.87
C HIS A 531 19.61 -7.60 -34.06
N MET A 532 18.89 -8.54 -34.68
CA MET A 532 18.36 -9.71 -33.99
C MET A 532 19.44 -10.58 -33.32
N PRO A 533 20.64 -10.81 -33.93
CA PRO A 533 21.72 -11.50 -33.23
C PRO A 533 22.13 -10.83 -31.91
N ALA A 534 22.10 -9.50 -31.83
CA ALA A 534 22.45 -8.77 -30.61
C ALA A 534 21.37 -8.92 -29.52
N ILE A 535 20.09 -8.93 -29.88
CA ILE A 535 18.98 -9.26 -28.95
C ILE A 535 19.14 -10.67 -28.37
N VAL A 536 19.49 -11.65 -29.23
CA VAL A 536 19.74 -13.04 -28.79
C VAL A 536 20.90 -13.11 -27.81
N GLU A 537 22.02 -12.45 -28.11
CA GLU A 537 23.17 -12.43 -27.20
C GLU A 537 22.87 -11.66 -25.90
N ALA A 538 22.06 -10.61 -25.96
CA ALA A 538 21.55 -9.89 -24.79
C ALA A 538 20.73 -10.81 -23.86
N GLN A 539 19.75 -11.57 -24.40
CA GLN A 539 18.98 -12.52 -23.59
C GLN A 539 19.85 -13.63 -22.98
N LYS A 540 20.82 -14.15 -23.74
CA LYS A 540 21.82 -15.11 -23.23
C LYS A 540 22.68 -14.50 -22.12
N ALA A 541 23.08 -13.24 -22.24
CA ALA A 541 23.86 -12.53 -21.24
C ALA A 541 23.07 -12.39 -19.92
N VAL A 542 21.79 -12.00 -20.00
CA VAL A 542 20.90 -11.94 -18.83
C VAL A 542 20.74 -13.31 -18.18
N ALA A 543 20.46 -14.36 -18.96
CA ALA A 543 20.35 -15.74 -18.46
C ALA A 543 21.65 -16.28 -17.85
N LYS A 544 22.82 -15.83 -18.34
CA LYS A 544 24.12 -16.19 -17.77
C LYS A 544 24.37 -15.45 -16.45
N ALA A 545 23.89 -14.22 -16.32
CA ALA A 545 24.08 -13.38 -15.14
C ALA A 545 23.16 -13.75 -13.98
N ASP A 546 21.94 -14.22 -14.28
CA ASP A 546 20.93 -14.60 -13.29
C ASP A 546 20.68 -16.13 -13.29
N PRO A 547 21.02 -16.85 -12.20
CA PRO A 547 20.84 -18.31 -12.12
C PRO A 547 19.37 -18.76 -12.13
N ARG A 548 18.41 -17.84 -11.99
CA ARG A 548 16.97 -18.10 -12.12
C ARG A 548 16.40 -17.68 -13.47
N THR A 549 17.23 -17.16 -14.38
CA THR A 549 16.83 -16.83 -15.75
C THR A 549 17.39 -17.85 -16.74
N VAL A 550 16.57 -18.30 -17.68
CA VAL A 550 16.95 -19.29 -18.71
C VAL A 550 16.60 -18.72 -20.07
N TYR A 551 17.61 -18.62 -20.93
CA TYR A 551 17.40 -18.38 -22.36
C TYR A 551 16.91 -19.66 -23.02
N VAL A 552 15.79 -19.58 -23.72
CA VAL A 552 15.22 -20.67 -24.50
C VAL A 552 15.50 -20.41 -25.97
N ASP A 553 16.31 -21.27 -26.58
CA ASP A 553 16.67 -21.18 -28.00
C ASP A 553 15.48 -21.58 -28.87
N THR A 554 15.07 -20.67 -29.75
CA THR A 554 13.92 -20.82 -30.64
C THR A 554 14.32 -20.87 -32.12
N ALA A 555 15.60 -21.02 -32.44
CA ALA A 555 16.10 -21.02 -33.83
C ALA A 555 15.42 -22.06 -34.72
N ALA A 556 14.93 -23.16 -34.14
CA ALA A 556 14.24 -24.22 -34.86
C ALA A 556 12.71 -23.98 -35.00
N ALA A 557 12.13 -22.96 -34.37
CA ALA A 557 10.68 -22.74 -34.43
C ALA A 557 10.27 -22.26 -35.84
N PRO A 558 9.33 -22.94 -36.52
CA PRO A 558 8.86 -22.50 -37.84
C PRO A 558 8.09 -21.17 -37.75
N ILE A 559 8.38 -20.27 -38.68
CA ILE A 559 7.71 -18.97 -38.84
C ILE A 559 6.70 -19.01 -40.00
N ILE A 560 5.62 -18.25 -39.89
CA ILE A 560 4.61 -18.12 -40.96
C ILE A 560 4.82 -16.86 -41.80
N ASN A 561 5.44 -15.84 -41.22
CA ASN A 561 5.81 -14.60 -41.90
C ASN A 561 7.04 -13.95 -41.25
N ALA A 562 7.39 -12.74 -41.67
CA ALA A 562 8.58 -12.03 -41.19
C ALA A 562 8.54 -11.69 -39.69
N ALA A 563 7.37 -11.66 -39.06
CA ALA A 563 7.20 -11.24 -37.67
C ALA A 563 6.93 -12.42 -36.72
N HIS A 564 6.08 -13.36 -37.15
CA HIS A 564 5.46 -14.31 -36.22
C HIS A 564 5.81 -15.76 -36.49
N TYR A 565 5.84 -16.53 -35.41
CA TYR A 565 5.84 -17.99 -35.48
C TYR A 565 4.57 -18.48 -36.19
N SER A 566 4.70 -19.61 -36.87
CA SER A 566 3.53 -20.41 -37.25
C SER A 566 2.87 -21.02 -36.01
N THR A 567 1.67 -21.59 -36.14
CA THR A 567 1.03 -22.37 -35.08
C THR A 567 1.98 -23.42 -34.50
N GLU A 568 2.67 -24.18 -35.37
CA GLU A 568 3.63 -25.20 -34.96
C GLU A 568 4.78 -24.59 -34.16
N GLY A 569 5.31 -23.45 -34.61
CA GLY A 569 6.40 -22.75 -33.93
C GLY A 569 6.00 -22.23 -32.56
N THR A 570 4.80 -21.65 -32.42
CA THR A 570 4.26 -21.21 -31.12
C THR A 570 4.14 -22.39 -30.15
N LEU A 571 3.71 -23.56 -30.64
CA LEU A 571 3.63 -24.77 -29.83
C LEU A 571 5.01 -25.33 -29.45
N ASP A 572 6.01 -25.26 -30.34
CA ASP A 572 7.39 -25.63 -30.05
C ASP A 572 8.00 -24.77 -28.95
N VAL A 573 7.85 -23.45 -29.04
CA VAL A 573 8.34 -22.52 -28.01
C VAL A 573 7.74 -22.85 -26.64
N GLY A 574 6.43 -23.13 -26.58
CA GLY A 574 5.78 -23.58 -25.35
C GLY A 574 6.35 -24.89 -24.80
N ARG A 575 6.63 -25.88 -25.67
CA ARG A 575 7.28 -27.14 -25.26
C ARG A 575 8.67 -26.87 -24.67
N TRP A 576 9.49 -26.07 -25.33
CA TRP A 576 10.86 -25.77 -24.87
C TRP A 576 10.87 -24.96 -23.58
N PHE A 577 9.92 -24.05 -23.37
CA PHE A 577 9.74 -23.40 -22.07
C PHE A 577 9.47 -24.41 -20.95
N ALA A 578 8.61 -25.40 -21.19
CA ALA A 578 8.29 -26.41 -20.18
C ALA A 578 9.50 -27.27 -19.85
N GLU A 579 10.27 -27.68 -20.86
CA GLU A 579 11.52 -28.44 -20.69
C GLU A 579 12.58 -27.64 -19.93
N ALA A 580 12.78 -26.38 -20.30
CA ALA A 580 13.70 -25.47 -19.62
C ALA A 580 13.34 -25.29 -18.15
N TRP A 581 12.06 -25.06 -17.85
CA TRP A 581 11.57 -24.94 -16.48
C TRP A 581 11.74 -26.22 -15.66
N MET A 582 11.37 -27.38 -16.21
CA MET A 582 11.53 -28.67 -15.52
C MET A 582 12.99 -29.01 -15.26
N LYS A 583 13.90 -28.66 -16.18
CA LYS A 583 15.35 -28.83 -15.99
C LYS A 583 15.85 -27.94 -14.86
N LEU A 584 15.42 -26.68 -14.82
CA LEU A 584 15.77 -25.73 -13.76
C LEU A 584 15.27 -26.19 -12.39
N GLU A 585 14.05 -26.71 -12.30
CA GLU A 585 13.44 -27.27 -11.09
C GLU A 585 14.11 -28.59 -10.64
N GLY A 586 14.37 -29.49 -11.58
CA GLY A 586 14.92 -30.82 -11.34
C GLY A 586 16.41 -30.81 -10.95
N ALA A 587 17.15 -29.77 -11.34
CA ALA A 587 18.55 -29.57 -10.93
C ALA A 587 18.73 -29.29 -9.43
N GLY A 588 17.65 -29.25 -8.63
CA GLY A 588 17.73 -29.07 -7.19
C GLY A 588 18.34 -27.73 -6.80
N ALA A 589 18.17 -26.70 -7.62
CA ALA A 589 18.57 -25.32 -7.34
C ALA A 589 17.72 -24.76 -6.18
N LYS A 590 17.93 -25.30 -4.98
CA LYS A 590 17.59 -24.70 -3.70
C LYS A 590 18.80 -23.93 -3.20
N PRO A 591 18.58 -22.83 -2.47
CA PRO A 591 19.62 -21.86 -2.14
C PRO A 591 20.73 -22.53 -1.33
N THR A 592 21.96 -22.50 -1.82
CA THR A 592 23.09 -22.55 -0.88
C THR A 592 23.14 -21.19 -0.19
N ALA A 593 22.85 -21.17 1.11
CA ALA A 593 23.04 -19.99 1.98
C ALA A 593 24.48 -19.42 1.93
N ALA A 594 25.44 -20.16 1.35
CA ALA A 594 26.81 -19.72 1.10
C ALA A 594 27.01 -18.96 -0.24
N ALA A 595 26.05 -18.96 -1.17
CA ALA A 595 26.12 -18.19 -2.42
C ALA A 595 25.52 -16.77 -2.31
N ALA A 596 24.74 -16.50 -1.25
CA ALA A 596 24.29 -15.15 -0.88
C ALA A 596 25.46 -14.20 -0.51
N SER A 597 26.70 -14.72 -0.42
CA SER A 597 27.90 -13.94 -0.11
C SER A 597 28.88 -13.77 -1.29
N LYS A 598 28.74 -14.50 -2.40
CA LYS A 598 29.72 -14.47 -3.50
C LYS A 598 29.09 -14.66 -4.89
N ALA A 599 28.22 -13.73 -5.29
CA ALA A 599 27.94 -13.44 -6.69
C ALA A 599 27.63 -11.94 -6.84
N LYS A 600 28.55 -11.08 -6.39
CA LYS A 600 28.65 -9.71 -6.93
C LYS A 600 29.24 -9.83 -8.34
N GLY A 601 28.40 -10.13 -9.32
CA GLY A 601 28.64 -9.56 -10.65
C GLY A 601 28.71 -8.05 -10.43
N LYS A 602 29.82 -7.41 -10.83
CA LYS A 602 29.94 -5.95 -10.69
C LYS A 602 28.69 -5.33 -11.31
N PRO A 603 27.96 -4.44 -10.60
CA PRO A 603 26.92 -3.65 -11.23
C PRO A 603 27.56 -3.02 -12.47
N VAL A 604 26.93 -3.17 -13.64
CA VAL A 604 27.19 -2.20 -14.71
C VAL A 604 26.85 -0.84 -14.08
N PRO A 605 27.80 0.10 -14.02
CA PRO A 605 27.54 1.40 -13.42
C PRO A 605 26.31 2.00 -14.09
N PRO A 606 25.37 2.64 -13.36
CA PRO A 606 24.42 3.53 -14.00
C PRO A 606 25.20 4.47 -14.93
N ALA A 607 24.62 4.84 -16.08
CA ALA A 607 25.25 5.80 -17.00
C ALA A 607 25.91 6.92 -16.18
N PRO A 608 27.21 7.18 -16.35
CA PRO A 608 27.96 8.00 -15.42
C PRO A 608 27.26 9.34 -15.26
N ILE A 609 26.86 9.64 -14.03
CA ILE A 609 26.23 10.91 -13.68
C ILE A 609 27.14 12.01 -14.19
N LYS A 610 26.60 12.89 -15.04
CA LYS A 610 27.39 13.95 -15.67
C LYS A 610 27.79 14.95 -14.61
N ILE A 611 29.01 14.79 -14.08
CA ILE A 611 29.64 15.75 -13.18
C ILE A 611 29.93 17.02 -13.99
N PRO A 612 29.46 18.20 -13.56
CA PRO A 612 29.84 19.47 -14.18
C PRO A 612 31.36 19.61 -14.25
N ALA A 613 31.90 20.09 -15.37
CA ALA A 613 33.35 20.13 -15.60
C ALA A 613 34.11 21.02 -14.61
N ASP A 614 33.41 21.95 -13.98
CA ASP A 614 33.89 22.90 -12.98
C ASP A 614 33.72 22.40 -11.53
N MET A 615 33.07 21.25 -11.33
CA MET A 615 32.96 20.57 -10.03
C MET A 615 34.16 19.63 -9.83
N THR A 616 34.78 19.69 -8.65
CA THR A 616 35.87 18.77 -8.28
C THR A 616 35.32 17.65 -7.40
N VAL A 617 35.63 16.39 -7.75
CA VAL A 617 35.20 15.23 -6.95
C VAL A 617 36.43 14.43 -6.50
N HIS A 618 36.60 14.31 -5.18
CA HIS A 618 37.65 13.52 -4.56
C HIS A 618 37.06 12.19 -4.09
N ARG A 619 37.46 11.07 -4.70
CA ARG A 619 36.85 9.76 -4.44
C ARG A 619 37.66 8.90 -3.48
N GLY A 620 36.95 8.10 -2.68
CA GLY A 620 37.55 7.04 -1.86
C GLY A 620 38.47 7.55 -0.76
N ILE A 621 38.11 8.69 -0.16
CA ILE A 621 38.88 9.28 0.94
C ILE A 621 38.59 8.53 2.24
N ASP A 622 39.61 7.87 2.78
CA ASP A 622 39.54 7.19 4.09
C ASP A 622 39.39 8.24 5.20
N TYR A 623 38.19 8.40 5.75
CA TYR A 623 37.92 9.40 6.78
C TYR A 623 38.06 8.84 8.20
N ALA A 624 37.93 7.53 8.37
CA ALA A 624 38.07 6.86 9.65
C ALA A 624 38.73 5.49 9.49
N ILE A 625 39.48 5.07 10.52
CA ILE A 625 40.10 3.75 10.60
C ILE A 625 39.70 3.16 11.96
N PHE A 626 39.04 2.01 11.95
CA PHE A 626 38.65 1.25 13.13
C PHE A 626 39.29 -0.13 13.07
N GLY A 627 40.40 -0.33 13.79
CA GLY A 627 41.25 -1.49 13.61
C GLY A 627 41.82 -1.54 12.19
N GLU A 628 41.59 -2.63 11.45
CA GLU A 628 42.02 -2.76 10.04
C GLU A 628 40.99 -2.19 9.04
N ARG A 629 39.78 -1.84 9.50
CA ARG A 629 38.69 -1.36 8.63
C ARG A 629 38.82 0.14 8.38
N LYS A 630 39.05 0.51 7.12
CA LYS A 630 39.06 1.91 6.64
C LYS A 630 37.70 2.29 6.08
N VAL A 631 37.05 3.33 6.59
CA VAL A 631 35.74 3.79 6.12
C VAL A 631 35.93 5.01 5.22
N ALA A 632 35.27 5.01 4.07
CA ALA A 632 35.56 5.94 2.98
C ALA A 632 34.39 6.88 2.65
N MET A 633 34.72 8.04 2.09
CA MET A 633 33.75 8.99 1.52
C MET A 633 34.21 9.51 0.16
N ASP A 634 33.26 10.04 -0.61
CA ASP A 634 33.56 10.90 -1.76
C ASP A 634 33.22 12.35 -1.38
N VAL A 635 34.10 13.31 -1.72
CA VAL A 635 33.91 14.74 -1.44
C VAL A 635 33.66 15.49 -2.74
N PHE A 636 32.48 16.08 -2.87
CA PHE A 636 32.07 16.91 -4.00
C PHE A 636 32.28 18.38 -3.63
N VAL A 637 33.13 19.07 -4.37
CA VAL A 637 33.48 20.47 -4.14
C VAL A 637 32.91 21.31 -5.29
N PRO A 638 32.08 22.33 -4.99
CA PRO A 638 31.49 23.19 -6.00
C PRO A 638 32.53 24.10 -6.66
N ALA A 639 32.15 24.64 -7.82
CA ALA A 639 32.90 25.67 -8.51
C ALA A 639 32.87 26.99 -7.71
N GLY A 640 33.95 27.78 -7.81
CA GLY A 640 34.09 29.09 -7.15
C GLY A 640 35.05 29.11 -5.96
N ASP A 641 35.16 30.27 -5.32
CA ASP A 641 36.23 30.58 -4.36
C ASP A 641 35.95 30.09 -2.92
N GLY A 642 34.69 29.83 -2.56
CA GLY A 642 34.28 29.46 -1.20
C GLY A 642 34.54 30.55 -0.14
N PRO A 643 34.58 30.21 1.17
CA PRO A 643 34.24 28.89 1.72
C PRO A 643 32.74 28.59 1.60
N PHE A 644 32.41 27.33 1.31
CA PHE A 644 31.05 26.84 1.12
C PHE A 644 30.55 26.11 2.38
N PRO A 645 29.24 26.18 2.70
CA PRO A 645 28.67 25.28 3.70
C PRO A 645 28.89 23.81 3.31
N GLY A 646 29.11 22.97 4.32
CA GLY A 646 29.30 21.53 4.17
C GLY A 646 28.03 20.72 4.39
N VAL A 647 27.92 19.55 3.76
CA VAL A 647 26.84 18.58 3.98
C VAL A 647 27.43 17.17 4.15
N LEU A 648 27.15 16.54 5.30
CA LEU A 648 27.28 15.10 5.45
C LEU A 648 26.09 14.42 4.77
N LEU A 649 26.33 13.57 3.77
CA LEU A 649 25.29 12.84 3.05
C LEU A 649 25.39 11.34 3.35
N VAL A 650 24.32 10.77 3.94
CA VAL A 650 24.30 9.41 4.48
C VAL A 650 23.25 8.55 3.77
N HIS A 651 23.70 7.48 3.12
CA HIS A 651 22.81 6.59 2.37
C HIS A 651 21.90 5.72 3.26
N GLY A 652 20.74 5.34 2.72
CA GLY A 652 19.84 4.36 3.32
C GLY A 652 20.31 2.91 3.18
N GLY A 653 19.40 1.95 3.37
CA GLY A 653 19.70 0.51 3.24
C GLY A 653 19.50 -0.31 4.52
N GLY A 654 18.69 0.18 5.47
CA GLY A 654 18.29 -0.58 6.66
C GLY A 654 19.46 -1.02 7.54
N TRP A 655 20.55 -0.25 7.56
CA TRP A 655 21.83 -0.52 8.25
C TRP A 655 22.57 -1.79 7.78
N THR A 656 21.92 -2.72 7.08
CA THR A 656 22.50 -4.00 6.62
C THR A 656 22.97 -3.96 5.17
N GLY A 657 22.65 -2.89 4.44
CA GLY A 657 23.05 -2.69 3.05
C GLY A 657 23.16 -1.20 2.68
N GLY A 658 23.36 -0.93 1.39
CA GLY A 658 23.60 0.42 0.87
C GLY A 658 25.08 0.70 0.59
N LYS A 659 25.32 1.77 -0.15
CA LYS A 659 26.65 2.29 -0.52
C LYS A 659 26.52 3.75 -0.97
N ARG A 660 27.56 4.55 -0.79
CA ARG A 660 27.55 5.99 -1.10
C ARG A 660 27.18 6.32 -2.54
N GLU A 661 27.50 5.46 -3.52
CA GLU A 661 27.20 5.71 -4.94
C GLU A 661 25.68 5.81 -5.21
N ALA A 662 24.83 5.22 -4.37
CA ALA A 662 23.38 5.34 -4.51
C ALA A 662 22.87 6.77 -4.29
N PHE A 663 23.64 7.61 -3.59
CA PHE A 663 23.32 8.99 -3.27
C PHE A 663 24.17 9.99 -4.08
N GLU A 664 24.97 9.51 -5.04
CA GLU A 664 25.79 10.37 -5.91
C GLU A 664 24.97 11.39 -6.72
N PRO A 665 23.78 11.08 -7.28
CA PRO A 665 22.95 12.09 -7.94
C PRO A 665 22.57 13.24 -7.00
N PHE A 666 22.21 12.90 -5.76
CA PHE A 666 21.85 13.86 -4.72
C PHE A 666 23.05 14.73 -4.33
N ALA A 667 24.25 14.14 -4.22
CA ALA A 667 25.48 14.86 -3.92
C ALA A 667 25.83 15.86 -5.03
N VAL A 668 25.69 15.47 -6.30
CA VAL A 668 25.93 16.36 -7.45
C VAL A 668 24.96 17.54 -7.44
N GLU A 669 23.66 17.30 -7.21
CA GLU A 669 22.66 18.36 -7.18
C GLU A 669 22.83 19.34 -6.01
N LEU A 670 23.23 18.86 -4.83
CA LEU A 670 23.62 19.73 -3.72
C LEU A 670 24.89 20.52 -4.04
N ALA A 671 25.92 19.87 -4.60
CA ALA A 671 27.14 20.58 -4.98
C ALA A 671 26.88 21.66 -6.04
N LYS A 672 25.97 21.44 -7.00
CA LYS A 672 25.52 22.49 -7.93
C LYS A 672 24.91 23.72 -7.22
N ARG A 673 24.32 23.53 -6.04
CA ARG A 673 23.71 24.59 -5.21
C ARG A 673 24.71 25.22 -4.20
N GLY A 674 26.00 24.92 -4.35
CA GLY A 674 27.09 25.58 -3.61
C GLY A 674 27.35 24.98 -2.23
N TYR A 675 27.20 23.65 -2.09
CA TYR A 675 27.58 22.92 -0.88
C TYR A 675 28.78 22.01 -1.14
N VAL A 676 29.70 21.90 -0.18
CA VAL A 676 30.70 20.83 -0.18
C VAL A 676 30.05 19.57 0.41
N VAL A 677 29.91 18.51 -0.37
CA VAL A 677 29.18 17.30 0.07
C VAL A 677 30.15 16.17 0.37
N GLY A 678 30.21 15.72 1.61
CA GLY A 678 30.85 14.47 2.01
C GLY A 678 29.84 13.33 1.95
N ASN A 679 29.87 12.55 0.88
CA ASN A 679 29.00 11.40 0.65
C ASN A 679 29.67 10.13 1.19
N VAL A 680 29.15 9.57 2.29
CA VAL A 680 29.88 8.61 3.12
C VAL A 680 29.38 7.18 2.96
N ASP A 681 30.29 6.21 3.03
CA ASP A 681 29.94 4.87 3.52
C ASP A 681 29.97 4.86 5.06
N TYR A 682 29.29 3.89 5.67
CA TYR A 682 29.44 3.52 7.09
C TYR A 682 29.54 1.99 7.21
N ARG A 683 30.11 1.49 8.31
CA ARG A 683 30.14 0.06 8.62
C ARG A 683 28.72 -0.45 8.79
N LEU A 684 28.34 -1.43 7.96
CA LEU A 684 27.02 -2.05 8.03
C LEU A 684 26.87 -2.87 9.31
N ALA A 685 25.63 -3.14 9.72
CA ALA A 685 25.28 -3.89 10.93
C ALA A 685 25.87 -5.33 10.97
N THR A 686 26.27 -5.87 9.83
CA THR A 686 26.98 -7.15 9.71
C THR A 686 28.47 -7.03 10.04
N GLU A 687 29.04 -5.83 9.94
CA GLU A 687 30.43 -5.49 10.29
C GLU A 687 30.53 -4.95 11.73
N ALA A 688 29.63 -4.03 12.11
CA ALA A 688 29.61 -3.40 13.43
C ALA A 688 28.17 -3.13 13.89
N LYS A 689 27.82 -3.63 15.08
CA LYS A 689 26.53 -3.33 15.74
C LYS A 689 26.48 -1.89 16.21
N PHE A 690 25.30 -1.40 16.59
CA PHE A 690 25.15 -0.13 17.29
C PHE A 690 26.13 -0.05 18.49
N PRO A 691 26.87 1.06 18.67
CA PRO A 691 26.78 2.35 17.97
C PRO A 691 27.71 2.52 16.76
N GLY A 692 28.31 1.46 16.18
CA GLY A 692 29.36 1.54 15.15
C GLY A 692 29.09 2.50 13.99
N ALA A 693 27.92 2.41 13.34
CA ALA A 693 27.56 3.31 12.24
C ALA A 693 27.37 4.78 12.68
N VAL A 694 26.95 5.03 13.93
CA VAL A 694 26.85 6.39 14.48
C VAL A 694 28.24 6.98 14.70
N LEU A 695 29.18 6.17 15.19
CA LEU A 695 30.59 6.56 15.37
C LEU A 695 31.23 6.93 14.03
N ASP A 696 30.94 6.17 12.98
CA ASP A 696 31.40 6.43 11.61
C ASP A 696 30.89 7.79 11.11
N CYS A 697 29.58 8.05 11.18
CA CYS A 697 29.02 9.32 10.74
C CYS A 697 29.56 10.52 11.54
N LYS A 698 29.77 10.38 12.85
CA LYS A 698 30.42 11.44 13.66
C LYS A 698 31.88 11.66 13.25
N ALA A 699 32.61 10.59 12.96
CA ALA A 699 34.00 10.69 12.50
C ALA A 699 34.08 11.39 11.14
N ALA A 700 33.12 11.17 10.25
CA ALA A 700 33.03 11.89 8.98
C ALA A 700 32.85 13.40 9.17
N VAL A 701 31.96 13.85 10.07
CA VAL A 701 31.79 15.28 10.37
C VAL A 701 33.09 15.90 10.90
N ARG A 702 33.75 15.21 11.85
CA ARG A 702 35.06 15.63 12.39
C ARG A 702 36.11 15.74 11.29
N TRP A 703 36.13 14.77 10.38
CA TRP A 703 37.06 14.76 9.27
C TRP A 703 36.82 15.92 8.29
N LEU A 704 35.57 16.18 7.92
CA LEU A 704 35.21 17.34 7.08
C LEU A 704 35.66 18.65 7.75
N ARG A 705 35.44 18.77 9.06
CA ARG A 705 35.85 19.95 9.85
C ARG A 705 37.38 20.09 9.92
N ALA A 706 38.12 18.99 10.12
CA ALA A 706 39.58 18.99 10.13
C ALA A 706 40.20 19.40 8.78
N HIS A 707 39.57 19.03 7.67
CA HIS A 707 40.06 19.26 6.31
C HIS A 707 39.32 20.40 5.59
N ALA A 708 38.60 21.24 6.34
CA ALA A 708 37.75 22.29 5.80
C ALA A 708 38.49 23.19 4.78
N LYS A 709 39.73 23.58 5.11
CA LYS A 709 40.59 24.40 4.25
C LYS A 709 40.91 23.73 2.91
N ASP A 710 41.11 22.41 2.90
CA ASP A 710 41.53 21.66 1.71
C ASP A 710 40.42 21.59 0.66
N TYR A 711 39.16 21.65 1.11
CA TYR A 711 37.98 21.52 0.26
C TYR A 711 37.19 22.83 0.13
N ARG A 712 37.74 23.95 0.59
CA ARG A 712 37.03 25.25 0.65
C ARG A 712 35.68 25.13 1.38
N LEU A 713 35.61 24.30 2.41
CA LEU A 713 34.45 24.13 3.27
C LEU A 713 34.56 25.08 4.47
N ASP A 714 33.42 25.59 4.93
CA ASP A 714 33.31 26.34 6.17
C ASP A 714 33.12 25.39 7.36
N PRO A 715 34.10 25.27 8.28
CA PRO A 715 34.03 24.29 9.38
C PRO A 715 32.90 24.58 10.39
N GLU A 716 32.37 25.81 10.39
CA GLU A 716 31.30 26.25 11.29
C GLU A 716 29.91 26.09 10.68
N ARG A 717 29.80 25.69 9.40
CA ARG A 717 28.51 25.57 8.68
C ARG A 717 28.40 24.20 8.02
N ILE A 718 28.22 23.15 8.82
CA ILE A 718 28.08 21.76 8.34
C ILE A 718 26.68 21.23 8.69
N GLY A 719 25.88 20.94 7.67
CA GLY A 719 24.62 20.24 7.80
C GLY A 719 24.73 18.72 7.59
N GLY A 720 23.65 18.00 7.85
CA GLY A 720 23.54 16.57 7.54
C GLY A 720 22.26 16.24 6.78
N VAL A 721 22.31 15.28 5.87
CA VAL A 721 21.16 14.76 5.11
C VAL A 721 21.27 13.25 5.07
N GLY A 722 20.19 12.53 5.34
CA GLY A 722 20.19 11.08 5.14
C GLY A 722 18.80 10.51 4.87
N GLY A 723 18.77 9.38 4.16
CA GLY A 723 17.53 8.66 3.83
C GLY A 723 17.37 7.33 4.58
N SER A 724 16.16 7.02 5.05
CA SER A 724 15.84 5.79 5.80
C SER A 724 16.78 5.57 7.00
N ALA A 725 17.51 4.46 7.03
CA ALA A 725 18.58 4.20 8.00
C ALA A 725 19.64 5.32 8.04
N GLY A 726 19.99 5.92 6.91
CA GLY A 726 20.88 7.09 6.87
C GLY A 726 20.26 8.32 7.50
N GLY A 727 18.95 8.51 7.37
CA GLY A 727 18.21 9.57 8.05
C GLY A 727 18.17 9.36 9.57
N HIS A 728 18.04 8.10 10.01
CA HIS A 728 18.22 7.73 11.42
C HIS A 728 19.63 8.06 11.94
N LEU A 729 20.68 7.69 11.21
CA LEU A 729 22.07 7.99 11.58
C LEU A 729 22.32 9.50 11.62
N THR A 730 21.83 10.26 10.63
CA THR A 730 21.87 11.72 10.61
C THR A 730 21.16 12.31 11.83
N GLY A 731 19.99 11.77 12.21
CA GLY A 731 19.29 12.15 13.44
C GLY A 731 20.08 11.87 14.71
N MET A 732 20.78 10.73 14.79
CA MET A 732 21.68 10.41 15.90
C MET A 732 22.85 11.39 15.98
N VAL A 733 23.48 11.74 14.86
CA VAL A 733 24.55 12.74 14.83
C VAL A 733 24.03 14.12 15.23
N ALA A 734 22.86 14.55 14.72
CA ALA A 734 22.28 15.84 15.05
C ALA A 734 22.00 15.99 16.56
N THR A 735 21.44 14.95 17.18
CA THR A 735 21.02 14.98 18.59
C THR A 735 22.15 14.66 19.59
N THR A 736 23.28 14.11 19.14
CA THR A 736 24.39 13.72 20.04
C THR A 736 25.74 14.32 19.67
N GLY A 737 25.88 14.97 18.51
CA GLY A 737 27.17 15.46 17.99
C GLY A 737 27.80 16.60 18.80
N HIS A 738 26.99 17.33 19.56
CA HIS A 738 27.44 18.38 20.49
C HIS A 738 27.99 17.82 21.81
N ASP A 739 27.71 16.54 22.12
CA ASP A 739 28.00 15.93 23.41
C ASP A 739 29.09 14.84 23.27
N PRO A 740 30.36 15.14 23.61
CA PRO A 740 31.46 14.19 23.51
C PRO A 740 31.38 13.04 24.52
N SER A 741 30.42 13.05 25.47
CA SER A 741 30.18 11.92 26.37
C SER A 741 29.31 10.83 25.73
N LYS A 742 28.66 11.11 24.60
CA LYS A 742 27.74 10.19 23.92
C LYS A 742 28.33 9.69 22.61
N PHE A 743 28.58 8.39 22.52
CA PHE A 743 29.02 7.74 21.29
C PHE A 743 30.23 8.47 20.67
N GLU A 744 31.33 8.53 21.41
CA GLU A 744 32.52 9.25 20.98
C GLU A 744 33.67 8.29 20.68
N GLU A 745 34.07 8.28 19.42
CA GLU A 745 35.28 7.63 18.93
C GLU A 745 35.80 8.47 17.77
N THR A 746 36.91 9.19 17.98
CA THR A 746 37.28 10.29 17.08
C THR A 746 37.77 9.83 15.70
N GLY A 747 38.03 8.54 15.53
CA GLY A 747 38.82 8.03 14.41
C GLY A 747 40.16 8.77 14.33
N ASN A 748 40.53 9.22 13.13
CA ASN A 748 41.79 9.91 12.86
C ASN A 748 41.75 11.43 13.10
N SER A 749 40.63 11.98 13.57
CA SER A 749 40.43 13.44 13.70
C SER A 749 40.11 13.85 15.15
N PRO A 750 41.02 13.61 16.11
CA PRO A 750 40.78 13.94 17.52
C PRO A 750 40.63 15.45 17.74
N GLY A 751 39.78 15.82 18.69
CA GLY A 751 39.58 17.21 19.11
C GLY A 751 38.65 18.05 18.21
N GLN A 752 38.18 17.51 17.09
CA GLN A 752 37.16 18.16 16.29
C GLN A 752 35.76 17.85 16.83
N SER A 753 34.85 18.82 16.74
CA SER A 753 33.43 18.60 17.06
C SER A 753 32.79 17.67 16.02
N ALA A 754 31.72 16.95 16.41
CA ALA A 754 30.83 16.24 15.50
C ALA A 754 29.45 16.92 15.37
N ALA A 755 29.28 18.11 15.94
CA ALA A 755 28.02 18.85 15.90
C ALA A 755 27.70 19.28 14.46
N LEU A 756 26.43 19.10 14.07
CA LEU A 756 25.83 19.64 12.87
C LEU A 756 25.12 20.95 13.20
N GLN A 757 25.07 21.88 12.25
CA GLN A 757 24.36 23.15 12.37
C GLN A 757 22.91 23.09 11.87
N ALA A 758 22.57 22.10 11.04
CA ALA A 758 21.21 21.79 10.60
C ALA A 758 21.15 20.33 10.11
N ALA A 759 20.00 19.67 10.16
CA ALA A 759 19.89 18.31 9.63
C ALA A 759 18.55 18.00 8.96
N VAL A 760 18.60 17.21 7.89
CA VAL A 760 17.44 16.72 7.13
C VAL A 760 17.34 15.20 7.27
N LEU A 761 16.21 14.74 7.77
CA LEU A 761 15.92 13.35 8.06
C LEU A 761 14.84 12.88 7.07
N MET A 762 15.23 12.12 6.05
CA MET A 762 14.31 11.64 5.02
C MET A 762 13.84 10.21 5.30
N GLY A 763 12.54 9.96 5.43
CA GLY A 763 11.97 8.64 5.68
C GLY A 763 12.57 7.92 6.91
N ALA A 764 12.97 8.66 7.95
CA ALA A 764 13.79 8.18 9.05
C ALA A 764 12.97 7.57 10.19
N GLY A 765 13.50 6.51 10.82
CA GLY A 765 12.99 6.04 12.12
C GLY A 765 13.68 6.79 13.26
N VAL A 766 12.97 7.70 13.94
CA VAL A 766 13.55 8.51 15.05
C VAL A 766 13.24 7.98 16.45
N ASP A 767 12.29 7.04 16.56
CA ASP A 767 11.97 6.30 17.76
C ASP A 767 11.96 4.79 17.46
N GLN A 768 13.05 4.11 17.78
CA GLN A 768 13.21 2.68 17.53
C GLN A 768 12.47 1.82 18.57
N VAL A 769 12.17 2.38 19.74
CA VAL A 769 11.39 1.69 20.78
C VAL A 769 9.95 1.57 20.33
N THR A 770 9.34 2.69 19.97
CA THR A 770 7.96 2.75 19.48
C THR A 770 7.82 1.94 18.18
N ARG A 771 8.77 2.11 17.25
CA ARG A 771 8.81 1.33 16.00
C ARG A 771 8.76 -0.18 16.22
N VAL A 772 9.50 -0.72 17.18
CA VAL A 772 9.50 -2.17 17.43
C VAL A 772 8.25 -2.62 18.18
N LYS A 773 7.73 -1.81 19.11
CA LYS A 773 6.49 -2.14 19.85
C LYS A 773 5.26 -2.15 18.94
N GLU A 774 5.21 -1.28 17.94
CA GLU A 774 4.08 -1.13 17.04
C GLU A 774 4.16 -2.01 15.78
N ALA A 775 5.33 -2.60 15.52
CA ALA A 775 5.54 -3.48 14.39
C ALA A 775 4.73 -4.80 14.52
N LYS A 776 3.49 -4.79 14.01
CA LYS A 776 2.63 -5.97 13.83
C LYS A 776 3.16 -6.89 12.70
N ASN A 777 4.37 -7.44 12.87
CA ASN A 777 5.11 -8.33 11.93
C ASN A 777 5.76 -7.68 10.69
N GLN A 778 6.19 -6.41 10.74
CA GLN A 778 7.00 -5.79 9.67
C GLN A 778 8.49 -5.69 10.06
N ARG A 779 9.40 -6.04 9.13
CA ARG A 779 10.88 -5.83 9.08
C ARG A 779 11.62 -5.37 10.37
N ILE A 780 11.38 -5.98 11.54
CA ILE A 780 12.17 -5.76 12.76
C ILE A 780 13.54 -6.44 12.71
N GLU A 781 13.73 -7.41 11.81
CA GLU A 781 14.98 -8.17 11.65
C GLU A 781 16.20 -7.26 11.48
N ASN A 782 16.11 -6.20 10.67
CA ASN A 782 17.21 -5.26 10.50
C ASN A 782 17.51 -4.46 11.78
N CYS A 783 16.50 -4.18 12.61
CA CYS A 783 16.72 -3.53 13.91
C CYS A 783 17.44 -4.49 14.85
N VAL A 784 17.01 -5.76 14.92
CA VAL A 784 17.68 -6.81 15.72
C VAL A 784 19.12 -7.02 15.24
N ILE A 785 19.36 -7.06 13.92
CA ILE A 785 20.72 -7.17 13.37
C ILE A 785 21.54 -5.92 13.72
N PHE A 786 20.97 -4.72 13.67
CA PHE A 786 21.68 -3.48 13.98
C PHE A 786 22.03 -3.36 15.46
N PHE A 787 21.09 -3.62 16.35
CA PHE A 787 21.28 -3.54 17.80
C PHE A 787 22.00 -4.77 18.37
N GLY A 788 21.96 -5.90 17.68
CA GLY A 788 22.61 -7.14 18.10
C GLY A 788 21.88 -7.91 19.21
N ALA A 789 20.65 -7.51 19.54
CA ALA A 789 19.79 -8.16 20.52
C ALA A 789 18.32 -7.91 20.15
N GLU A 790 17.42 -8.79 20.57
CA GLU A 790 15.98 -8.55 20.46
C GLU A 790 15.53 -7.44 21.43
N PHE A 791 14.45 -6.73 21.10
CA PHE A 791 13.94 -5.66 21.97
C PHE A 791 13.53 -6.17 23.37
N SER A 792 13.03 -7.41 23.45
CA SER A 792 12.71 -8.05 24.73
C SER A 792 13.93 -8.38 25.59
N GLU A 793 15.11 -8.53 24.98
CA GLU A 793 16.36 -8.86 25.66
C GLU A 793 17.09 -7.59 26.14
N ASN A 794 17.04 -6.52 25.34
CA ASN A 794 17.73 -5.27 25.65
C ASN A 794 16.90 -4.06 25.16
N PRO A 795 15.85 -3.64 25.86
CA PRO A 795 15.05 -2.47 25.46
C PRO A 795 15.86 -1.16 25.51
N ASP A 796 16.86 -1.09 26.40
CA ASP A 796 17.67 0.10 26.62
C ASP A 796 18.55 0.45 25.41
N ILE A 797 19.05 -0.54 24.67
CA ILE A 797 19.88 -0.28 23.48
C ILE A 797 19.06 0.35 22.35
N TYR A 798 17.77 0.02 22.24
CA TYR A 798 16.86 0.65 21.27
C TYR A 798 16.54 2.09 21.67
N ALA A 799 16.35 2.36 22.97
CA ALA A 799 16.19 3.72 23.47
C ALA A 799 17.44 4.57 23.26
N GLN A 800 18.63 4.03 23.52
CA GLN A 800 19.92 4.66 23.23
C GLN A 800 20.15 4.85 21.73
N GLY A 801 19.58 3.97 20.90
CA GLY A 801 19.61 4.07 19.45
C GLY A 801 18.55 4.97 18.84
N SER A 802 17.77 5.69 19.64
CA SER A 802 16.67 6.52 19.15
C SER A 802 17.01 8.01 19.23
N PRO A 803 17.08 8.74 18.10
CA PRO A 803 17.33 10.18 18.11
C PRO A 803 16.44 10.97 19.08
N ILE A 804 15.16 10.61 19.20
CA ILE A 804 14.21 11.29 20.10
C ILE A 804 14.67 11.32 21.57
N THR A 805 15.38 10.28 22.02
CA THR A 805 15.88 10.16 23.40
C THR A 805 16.93 11.21 23.72
N HIS A 806 17.67 11.68 22.71
CA HIS A 806 18.80 12.59 22.86
C HIS A 806 18.48 14.05 22.56
N VAL A 807 17.26 14.36 22.13
CA VAL A 807 16.83 15.75 21.88
C VAL A 807 17.03 16.62 23.12
N SER A 808 17.67 17.77 22.90
CA SER A 808 18.04 18.79 23.88
C SER A 808 17.94 20.19 23.26
N LYS A 809 18.19 21.26 24.02
CA LYS A 809 18.23 22.64 23.49
C LYS A 809 19.40 22.87 22.53
N GLU A 810 20.41 22.02 22.61
CA GLU A 810 21.60 22.02 21.76
C GLU A 810 21.39 21.21 20.47
N THR A 811 20.21 20.60 20.28
CA THR A 811 19.85 19.97 19.00
C THR A 811 19.72 21.05 17.92
N PRO A 812 20.35 20.89 16.74
CA PRO A 812 20.25 21.89 15.68
C PRO A 812 18.85 21.88 15.03
N PRO A 813 18.51 22.89 14.23
CA PRO A 813 17.31 22.87 13.40
C PRO A 813 17.17 21.57 12.60
N LEU A 814 15.97 20.97 12.62
CA LEU A 814 15.68 19.72 11.91
C LEU A 814 14.58 19.90 10.85
N LEU A 815 14.84 19.40 9.65
CA LEU A 815 13.80 19.17 8.65
C LEU A 815 13.49 17.68 8.57
N PHE A 816 12.23 17.33 8.73
CA PHE A 816 11.70 16.01 8.47
C PHE A 816 11.10 15.99 7.06
N LEU A 817 11.56 15.10 6.19
CA LEU A 817 11.26 15.18 4.76
C LEU A 817 10.87 13.81 4.18
N ASP A 818 9.58 13.61 3.97
CA ASP A 818 9.05 12.32 3.49
C ASP A 818 8.44 12.45 2.09
N GLY A 819 8.31 11.31 1.41
CA GLY A 819 7.44 11.21 0.24
C GLY A 819 6.00 10.89 0.65
N GLU A 820 5.02 11.33 -0.13
CA GLU A 820 3.60 11.07 0.11
C GLU A 820 3.28 9.58 0.30
N PHE A 821 3.94 8.71 -0.47
CA PHE A 821 3.76 7.25 -0.40
C PHE A 821 4.78 6.56 0.52
N ASP A 822 5.51 7.32 1.35
CA ASP A 822 6.49 6.84 2.31
C ASP A 822 6.02 7.02 3.77
N MET A 823 5.07 6.18 4.20
CA MET A 823 4.34 6.23 5.50
C MET A 823 4.47 7.60 6.23
N PRO A 824 3.72 8.61 5.78
CA PRO A 824 3.99 9.99 6.14
C PRO A 824 3.65 10.32 7.61
N GLY A 825 4.38 11.29 8.18
CA GLY A 825 3.94 12.14 9.30
C GLY A 825 4.04 11.54 10.71
N GLU A 826 3.50 10.35 10.95
CA GLU A 826 3.40 9.74 12.29
C GLU A 826 4.76 9.52 12.95
N ARG A 827 5.78 9.20 12.15
CA ARG A 827 7.13 8.83 12.61
C ARG A 827 7.82 9.92 13.43
N TYR A 828 7.45 11.18 13.23
CA TYR A 828 8.17 12.33 13.82
C TYR A 828 7.39 13.09 14.88
N VAL A 829 6.10 12.77 15.09
CA VAL A 829 5.18 13.57 15.92
C VAL A 829 5.75 13.84 17.31
N GLU A 830 6.17 12.80 18.02
CA GLU A 830 6.67 12.94 19.39
C GLU A 830 8.03 13.66 19.45
N MET A 831 8.89 13.45 18.45
CA MET A 831 10.17 14.16 18.38
C MET A 831 9.97 15.65 18.11
N ARG A 832 9.03 16.00 17.21
CA ARG A 832 8.66 17.39 16.91
C ARG A 832 8.07 18.10 18.12
N LYS A 833 7.13 17.47 18.84
CA LYS A 833 6.60 18.02 20.11
C LYS A 833 7.71 18.32 21.13
N LYS A 834 8.70 17.42 21.25
CA LYS A 834 9.84 17.62 22.15
C LYS A 834 10.74 18.77 21.69
N LEU A 835 10.98 18.90 20.39
CA LEU A 835 11.73 20.03 19.81
C LEU A 835 11.00 21.36 20.04
N ASP A 836 9.69 21.40 19.80
CA ASP A 836 8.84 22.59 20.02
C ASP A 836 8.88 23.03 21.47
N THR A 837 8.75 22.09 22.41
CA THR A 837 8.83 22.35 23.86
C THR A 837 10.16 22.96 24.28
N LEU A 838 11.24 22.61 23.58
CA LEU A 838 12.59 23.11 23.84
C LEU A 838 12.92 24.38 23.03
N GLY A 839 12.04 24.81 22.13
CA GLY A 839 12.24 25.95 21.24
C GLY A 839 13.25 25.67 20.13
N VAL A 840 13.47 24.41 19.76
CA VAL A 840 14.38 24.03 18.67
C VAL A 840 13.60 24.09 17.34
N PRO A 841 14.06 24.88 16.34
CA PRO A 841 13.37 25.00 15.06
C PRO A 841 13.23 23.64 14.37
N ASN A 842 12.03 23.32 13.92
CA ASN A 842 11.80 22.12 13.13
C ASN A 842 10.71 22.33 12.07
N GLU A 843 10.87 21.64 10.94
CA GLU A 843 9.97 21.70 9.80
C GLU A 843 9.62 20.28 9.35
N PHE A 844 8.42 20.09 8.79
CA PHE A 844 8.04 18.85 8.12
C PHE A 844 7.54 19.19 6.73
N VAL A 845 8.11 18.55 5.72
CA VAL A 845 7.71 18.70 4.32
C VAL A 845 7.47 17.33 3.72
N MET A 846 6.41 17.24 2.92
CA MET A 846 6.03 16.04 2.18
C MET A 846 6.17 16.32 0.68
N ILE A 847 6.88 15.43 -0.03
CA ILE A 847 7.04 15.50 -1.48
C ILE A 847 5.91 14.69 -2.14
N PRO A 848 5.03 15.33 -2.95
CA PRO A 848 3.93 14.64 -3.61
C PRO A 848 4.39 13.50 -4.53
N GLY A 849 3.65 12.39 -4.50
CA GLY A 849 3.88 11.20 -5.31
C GLY A 849 5.17 10.43 -5.02
N ALA A 850 6.04 10.91 -4.13
CA ALA A 850 7.33 10.28 -3.86
C ALA A 850 7.19 8.99 -3.03
N LYS A 851 7.92 7.94 -3.43
CA LYS A 851 8.01 6.65 -2.73
C LYS A 851 9.26 6.58 -1.85
N HIS A 852 9.24 5.71 -0.83
CA HIS A 852 10.41 5.45 0.02
C HIS A 852 11.61 5.01 -0.83
N GLY A 853 12.79 5.59 -0.59
CA GLY A 853 14.03 5.17 -1.24
C GLY A 853 14.33 5.82 -2.60
N GLN A 854 13.40 6.58 -3.17
CA GLN A 854 13.54 7.15 -4.52
C GLN A 854 14.16 8.56 -4.55
N TRP A 855 14.81 9.00 -3.46
CA TRP A 855 15.39 10.35 -3.32
C TRP A 855 16.45 10.70 -4.37
N GLY A 856 17.17 9.70 -4.89
CA GLY A 856 18.25 9.88 -5.86
C GLY A 856 17.80 9.86 -7.33
N ARG A 857 16.49 9.81 -7.61
CA ARG A 857 15.95 9.61 -8.97
C ARG A 857 14.87 10.63 -9.32
N GLU A 858 14.85 11.07 -10.56
CA GLU A 858 13.74 11.86 -11.09
C GLU A 858 12.45 11.02 -11.17
N PRO A 859 11.26 11.64 -11.03
CA PRO A 859 11.00 13.08 -10.93
C PRO A 859 11.16 13.67 -9.52
N TRP A 860 11.64 12.90 -8.53
CA TRP A 860 11.65 13.33 -7.13
C TRP A 860 12.99 13.89 -6.66
N LEU A 861 14.10 13.56 -7.32
CA LEU A 861 15.43 14.07 -7.00
C LEU A 861 15.44 15.59 -6.89
N THR A 862 14.96 16.29 -7.91
CA THR A 862 14.93 17.75 -7.92
C THR A 862 14.07 18.31 -6.77
N PRO A 863 12.80 17.90 -6.58
CA PRO A 863 11.99 18.33 -5.43
C PRO A 863 12.62 18.09 -4.05
N PHE A 864 13.24 16.93 -3.82
CA PHE A 864 13.91 16.65 -2.55
C PHE A 864 15.12 17.58 -2.35
N VAL A 865 15.97 17.75 -3.37
CA VAL A 865 17.15 18.61 -3.26
C VAL A 865 16.77 20.08 -3.11
N ASP A 866 15.75 20.55 -3.82
CA ASP A 866 15.25 21.93 -3.70
C ASP A 866 14.71 22.22 -2.31
N THR A 867 14.01 21.25 -1.70
CA THR A 867 13.52 21.38 -0.33
C THR A 867 14.66 21.40 0.68
N VAL A 868 15.68 20.53 0.49
CA VAL A 868 16.90 20.53 1.32
C VAL A 868 17.65 21.85 1.21
N ASP A 869 17.84 22.36 -0.01
CA ASP A 869 18.52 23.64 -0.23
C ASP A 869 17.74 24.79 0.42
N ALA A 870 16.43 24.89 0.23
CA ALA A 870 15.61 25.92 0.85
C ALA A 870 15.77 25.95 2.39
N PHE A 871 15.81 24.78 3.02
CA PHE A 871 16.05 24.66 4.45
C PHE A 871 17.48 25.06 4.85
N PHE A 872 18.50 24.62 4.12
CA PHE A 872 19.89 25.00 4.40
C PHE A 872 20.21 26.45 4.08
N GLN A 873 19.52 27.10 3.17
CA GLN A 873 19.65 28.54 2.93
C GLN A 873 19.21 29.36 4.14
N LYS A 874 18.33 28.83 5.01
CA LYS A 874 17.88 29.48 6.24
C LYS A 874 18.82 29.23 7.43
N HIS A 875 19.54 28.11 7.41
CA HIS A 875 20.24 27.61 8.60
C HIS A 875 21.77 27.45 8.44
N LEU A 876 22.30 27.42 7.21
CA LEU A 876 23.73 27.28 6.90
C LEU A 876 24.29 28.40 5.99
N LYS A 877 23.44 29.27 5.46
CA LYS A 877 23.83 30.45 4.67
C LYS A 877 23.19 31.67 5.30
#